data_AF-A0A8H3HNJ4-F1
#
_entry.id   AF-A0A8H3HNJ4-F1
#
_cell.length_a   1.000
_cell.length_b   1.000
_cell.length_c   1.000
_cell.angle_alpha   90.00
_cell.angle_beta   90.00
_cell.angle_gamma   90.00
#
_symmetry.space_group_name_H-M   'P 1'
#
loop_
_entity.id
_entity.type
_entity.pdbx_description
1 polymer ?
#
loop_
_entity_poly.entity_id
_entity_poly.type
_entity_poly.pdbx_seq_one_letter_code
_entity_poly.pdbx_strand_id
1 'polypeptide(L)'
;MRIYPYLTPQHSALHKSLNIGLRPIKKERHRRLCPTQRYFGPDIKAENQNQKSHDTKSHPYLFRSSLLICPVISLSKLIRRLTTMAGGLYLLDYGAGNVRSLANSLAKIGYEFEWIKSPEDFDKAKRLIFPGVGAFRSAIVHLTTSGLLEPLKAYIASGKPYFGICIGMQVLFESSTENPDTKGLGIIPAIIEEFKREDKAVPHMGWNSAEPLQDDEAETGVSKSSAYYFVHSFRAPYDPLNEWAHSTTQYGQELFLASVRKGNVFATQFHPEKSGEAGLRVLNAWLSAPLNAVDGQAKAQARVTRTPAPKDGFIRRVVACMDIRANDQGDLVVTKGDQYDVREKETGPKTESFTSGSSSRPSSPTRAVRNLGKPVALAKAYYDAGADEICLLNITSFRSSPLRDQPMLAVVRAAAAETFVPLTIGGGIKDTVDPDGTPRTALEVAGTYFRAGADKVSIGSEAVVAVEAMLARPGQTLTGTSPMETISHVYGRQAVVVSIDPRKVYVTDPADHADELVIGKEAISARPEEKDTMWWYQATTQGGRTNRPLSVVQLAKGAERLGAGEILLNSIDRDGTNIGYDLDLIGLVKNAVKIPVVASSGAGKPADFVEVFEKTGVEAALAAGIFHRKEVQIPDVKAALEEARMNVRK
;
A
#
# COMPACT_ATOMS: atom_id res chain seq x y z
N MET A 1 22.15 2.00 16.52
CA MET A 1 22.24 0.63 17.07
C MET A 1 23.43 -0.02 16.39
N ARG A 2 24.53 -0.30 17.13
CA ARG A 2 25.79 -0.83 16.54
C ARG A 2 25.61 -2.30 16.17
N ILE A 3 25.93 -2.66 14.93
CA ILE A 3 25.89 -4.03 14.41
C ILE A 3 27.34 -4.53 14.35
N TYR A 4 27.59 -5.71 14.92
CA TYR A 4 28.81 -6.50 14.65
C TYR A 4 28.42 -7.80 13.93
N PRO A 5 29.23 -8.30 12.98
CA PRO A 5 28.94 -9.50 12.22
C PRO A 5 29.53 -10.74 12.91
N TYR A 6 28.82 -11.86 12.90
CA TYR A 6 29.39 -13.16 13.26
C TYR A 6 29.57 -14.03 12.01
N LEU A 7 30.85 -14.28 11.71
CA LEU A 7 31.34 -15.37 10.88
C LEU A 7 31.31 -16.66 11.71
N THR A 8 30.84 -17.74 11.09
CA THR A 8 30.94 -19.13 11.58
C THR A 8 32.38 -19.62 11.66
N PRO A 9 32.65 -20.63 12.51
CA PRO A 9 33.51 -21.71 12.06
C PRO A 9 32.99 -23.11 12.39
N GLN A 10 33.20 -24.03 11.44
CA GLN A 10 33.19 -25.47 11.61
C GLN A 10 34.38 -25.92 12.49
N HIS A 11 34.17 -26.80 13.47
CA HIS A 11 34.75 -28.16 13.53
C HIS A 11 34.53 -28.84 14.89
N SER A 12 34.53 -30.16 14.81
CA SER A 12 34.21 -31.18 15.80
C SER A 12 35.22 -31.37 16.95
N ALA A 13 34.66 -31.90 18.04
CA ALA A 13 35.18 -32.96 18.91
C ALA A 13 36.03 -32.62 20.16
N LEU A 14 35.62 -33.35 21.22
CA LEU A 14 36.40 -33.95 22.31
C LEU A 14 36.56 -33.24 23.68
N HIS A 15 36.16 -34.03 24.69
CA HIS A 15 36.63 -34.13 26.08
C HIS A 15 36.01 -33.31 27.23
N LYS A 16 35.15 -34.02 27.96
CA LYS A 16 35.25 -34.40 29.40
C LYS A 16 35.55 -33.31 30.46
N SER A 17 34.53 -33.10 31.30
CA SER A 17 34.51 -33.11 32.78
C SER A 17 35.56 -32.30 33.57
N LEU A 18 35.09 -31.39 34.44
CA LEU A 18 35.32 -31.49 35.89
C LEU A 18 34.53 -30.43 36.70
N ASN A 19 34.12 -30.89 37.88
CA ASN A 19 33.35 -30.26 38.95
C ASN A 19 34.02 -29.04 39.63
N ILE A 20 33.23 -28.45 40.54
CA ILE A 20 33.55 -27.63 41.75
C ILE A 20 33.11 -26.16 41.52
N GLY A 21 32.34 -25.47 42.37
CA GLY A 21 31.77 -25.76 43.69
C GLY A 21 30.99 -24.52 44.20
N LEU A 22 29.82 -24.78 44.79
CA LEU A 22 29.11 -24.09 45.91
C LEU A 22 29.85 -22.89 46.56
N ARG A 23 29.24 -21.72 46.91
CA ARG A 23 28.09 -21.45 47.82
C ARG A 23 27.77 -19.91 47.88
N PRO A 24 26.68 -19.46 48.57
CA PRO A 24 25.87 -18.26 48.28
C PRO A 24 26.09 -17.06 49.23
N ILE A 25 25.52 -15.89 48.89
CA ILE A 25 25.34 -14.75 49.81
C ILE A 25 23.90 -14.21 49.75
N LYS A 26 23.47 -13.69 50.90
CA LYS A 26 22.12 -13.57 51.49
C LYS A 26 21.26 -12.39 50.99
N LYS A 27 19.94 -12.59 51.24
CA LYS A 27 18.85 -11.62 51.34
C LYS A 27 19.10 -10.54 52.40
N GLU A 28 18.55 -9.34 52.17
CA GLU A 28 18.17 -8.41 53.24
C GLU A 28 16.82 -7.73 52.95
N ARG A 29 15.98 -7.65 53.98
CA ARG A 29 14.60 -7.10 54.01
C ARG A 29 14.65 -5.70 54.61
N HIS A 30 13.78 -4.79 54.18
CA HIS A 30 13.28 -3.71 55.06
C HIS A 30 11.78 -3.46 54.93
N ARG A 31 11.21 -2.99 56.05
CA ARG A 31 9.78 -2.93 56.44
C ARG A 31 9.18 -1.53 56.16
N ARG A 32 7.86 -1.56 55.87
CA ARG A 32 6.72 -0.65 56.17
C ARG A 32 6.99 0.75 56.80
N LEU A 33 6.17 1.73 56.38
CA LEU A 33 5.07 2.35 57.18
C LEU A 33 4.21 3.35 56.35
N CYS A 34 2.91 3.42 56.67
CA CYS A 34 1.87 4.36 56.18
C CYS A 34 2.06 5.79 56.73
N PRO A 35 1.25 6.78 56.29
CA PRO A 35 0.03 7.13 57.05
C PRO A 35 -1.23 7.53 56.22
N THR A 36 -2.33 7.71 56.95
CA THR A 36 -3.76 7.89 56.64
C THR A 36 -4.25 9.36 56.49
N GLN A 37 -5.36 9.59 55.75
CA GLN A 37 -6.47 10.58 55.96
C GLN A 37 -7.48 10.46 54.75
N ARG A 38 -8.79 10.13 54.81
CA ARG A 38 -10.05 10.76 55.35
C ARG A 38 -10.24 12.23 54.88
N TYR A 39 -11.37 12.75 54.35
CA TYR A 39 -12.82 12.44 54.34
C TYR A 39 -13.54 13.33 53.26
N PHE A 40 -14.85 13.04 53.06
CA PHE A 40 -15.98 13.85 52.52
C PHE A 40 -16.50 13.56 51.10
N GLY A 41 -17.74 13.06 51.06
CA GLY A 41 -18.70 13.24 49.96
C GLY A 41 -19.94 14.01 50.45
N PRO A 42 -20.95 14.20 49.60
CA PRO A 42 -22.32 14.23 50.11
C PRO A 42 -23.33 13.43 49.27
N ASP A 43 -24.28 12.85 50.00
CA ASP A 43 -25.55 12.26 49.55
C ASP A 43 -26.48 13.32 48.93
N ILE A 44 -27.28 12.93 47.92
CA ILE A 44 -28.56 13.60 47.62
C ILE A 44 -29.66 12.55 47.46
N LYS A 45 -30.69 12.72 48.30
CA LYS A 45 -31.92 11.94 48.39
C LYS A 45 -32.87 12.21 47.21
N ALA A 46 -33.64 11.18 46.88
CA ALA A 46 -34.84 11.27 46.08
C ALA A 46 -36.00 11.91 46.88
N GLU A 47 -36.79 12.76 46.23
CA GLU A 47 -38.15 13.04 46.65
C GLU A 47 -39.05 13.24 45.43
N ASN A 48 -40.18 12.54 45.48
CA ASN A 48 -41.22 12.40 44.49
C ASN A 48 -42.36 13.32 44.91
N GLN A 49 -42.94 14.15 44.03
CA GLN A 49 -44.30 14.64 44.25
C GLN A 49 -45.03 15.04 42.95
N ASN A 50 -46.16 14.36 42.77
CA ASN A 50 -47.25 14.59 41.82
C ASN A 50 -48.02 15.88 42.12
N GLN A 51 -48.53 16.57 41.07
CA GLN A 51 -49.95 17.01 40.91
C GLN A 51 -50.07 17.86 39.63
N LYS A 52 -50.77 17.38 38.58
CA LYS A 52 -52.22 17.46 38.28
C LYS A 52 -52.78 18.86 37.98
N SER A 53 -53.14 19.02 36.70
CA SER A 53 -54.37 19.65 36.14
C SER A 53 -54.76 21.08 36.51
N HIS A 54 -54.88 21.98 35.54
CA HIS A 54 -56.19 22.27 34.91
C HIS A 54 -56.09 23.21 33.70
N ASP A 55 -57.05 22.96 32.82
CA ASP A 55 -57.40 23.57 31.55
C ASP A 55 -58.11 24.94 31.72
N THR A 56 -57.91 25.91 30.83
CA THR A 56 -58.94 26.89 30.38
C THR A 56 -58.43 27.84 29.29
N LYS A 57 -59.32 28.09 28.32
CA LYS A 57 -59.17 28.76 27.03
C LYS A 57 -59.18 30.29 27.14
N SER A 58 -58.45 31.01 26.27
CA SER A 58 -58.99 31.93 25.23
C SER A 58 -57.98 32.97 24.65
N HIS A 59 -57.76 32.87 23.33
CA HIS A 59 -57.56 33.91 22.29
C HIS A 59 -56.34 34.89 22.26
N PRO A 60 -55.94 35.35 21.04
CA PRO A 60 -54.57 35.20 20.57
C PRO A 60 -53.81 36.52 20.43
N TYR A 61 -52.49 36.48 20.62
CA TYR A 61 -51.57 37.50 20.10
C TYR A 61 -50.45 36.83 19.31
N LEU A 62 -50.36 37.24 18.05
CA LEU A 62 -49.31 36.87 17.10
C LEU A 62 -47.94 37.26 17.66
N PHE A 63 -47.07 36.28 17.88
CA PHE A 63 -45.61 36.48 17.79
C PHE A 63 -45.00 35.32 17.00
N ARG A 64 -44.41 35.68 15.86
CA ARG A 64 -43.56 34.81 15.06
C ARG A 64 -42.33 34.43 15.88
N SER A 65 -42.20 33.15 16.22
CA SER A 65 -40.96 32.57 16.70
C SER A 65 -40.58 31.40 15.80
N SER A 66 -39.47 31.57 15.09
CA SER A 66 -38.84 30.57 14.24
C SER A 66 -38.51 29.33 15.05
N LEU A 67 -39.23 28.22 14.80
CA LEU A 67 -38.82 26.90 15.28
C LEU A 67 -37.52 26.51 14.55
N LEU A 68 -36.42 26.45 15.30
CA LEU A 68 -35.29 25.61 14.91
C LEU A 68 -35.78 24.16 14.90
N ILE A 69 -35.85 23.58 13.72
CA ILE A 69 -35.97 22.13 13.54
C ILE A 69 -34.63 21.53 13.99
N CYS A 70 -34.55 21.05 15.23
CA CYS A 70 -33.50 20.12 15.61
C CYS A 70 -33.66 18.84 14.76
N PRO A 71 -32.62 18.36 14.05
CA PRO A 71 -32.73 17.10 13.36
C PRO A 71 -32.87 16.00 14.42
N VAL A 72 -33.96 15.25 14.37
CA VAL A 72 -34.14 14.00 15.09
C VAL A 72 -33.04 13.05 14.60
N ILE A 73 -31.91 13.01 15.32
CA ILE A 73 -30.94 11.95 15.16
C ILE A 73 -31.65 10.69 15.62
N SER A 74 -31.96 9.79 14.68
CA SER A 74 -32.56 8.50 15.00
C SER A 74 -31.83 7.86 16.17
N LEU A 75 -32.57 7.34 17.15
CA LEU A 75 -32.01 6.62 18.30
C LEU A 75 -31.06 5.49 17.84
N SER A 76 -31.31 4.91 16.66
CA SER A 76 -30.39 3.94 16.03
C SER A 76 -29.03 4.53 15.63
N LYS A 77 -28.97 5.77 15.13
CA LYS A 77 -27.70 6.47 14.83
C LYS A 77 -26.97 6.88 16.10
N LEU A 78 -27.69 7.23 17.17
CA LEU A 78 -27.11 7.59 18.46
C LEU A 78 -26.58 6.34 19.20
N ILE A 79 -27.32 5.23 19.19
CA ILE A 79 -26.88 3.93 19.73
C ILE A 79 -25.68 3.41 18.92
N ARG A 80 -25.70 3.54 17.59
CA ARG A 80 -24.56 3.17 16.73
C ARG A 80 -23.33 4.03 17.04
N ARG A 81 -23.49 5.34 17.25
CA ARG A 81 -22.40 6.23 17.72
C ARG A 81 -21.87 5.89 19.12
N LEU A 82 -22.74 5.47 20.04
CA LEU A 82 -22.35 5.07 21.40
C LEU A 82 -21.69 3.69 21.45
N THR A 83 -22.02 2.78 20.53
CA THR A 83 -21.36 1.48 20.38
C THR A 83 -20.05 1.57 19.59
N THR A 84 -19.89 2.51 18.66
CA THR A 84 -18.62 2.79 17.95
C THR A 84 -17.56 3.46 18.83
N MET A 85 -17.95 4.07 19.96
CA MET A 85 -17.03 4.63 20.97
C MET A 85 -16.62 3.64 22.07
N ALA A 86 -17.11 2.39 22.02
CA ALA A 86 -16.79 1.41 23.06
C ALA A 86 -15.38 0.84 22.85
N GLY A 87 -14.43 1.31 23.67
CA GLY A 87 -13.04 0.82 23.69
C GLY A 87 -12.90 -0.71 23.67
N GLY A 88 -11.82 -1.17 23.04
CA GLY A 88 -11.47 -2.59 22.91
C GLY A 88 -11.06 -3.06 21.51
N LEU A 89 -11.04 -2.20 20.49
CA LEU A 89 -10.42 -2.50 19.19
C LEU A 89 -8.91 -2.22 19.27
N TYR A 90 -8.10 -3.22 18.97
CA TYR A 90 -6.64 -3.08 18.94
C TYR A 90 -6.08 -3.44 17.56
N LEU A 91 -5.01 -2.74 17.17
CA LEU A 91 -4.19 -3.04 16.01
C LEU A 91 -2.82 -3.55 16.44
N LEU A 92 -2.39 -4.65 15.82
CA LEU A 92 -1.02 -5.16 15.97
C LEU A 92 -0.15 -4.58 14.85
N ASP A 93 0.81 -3.73 15.21
CA ASP A 93 1.86 -3.26 14.30
C ASP A 93 3.17 -3.99 14.57
N TYR A 94 3.58 -4.86 13.66
CA TYR A 94 4.84 -5.60 13.74
C TYR A 94 6.02 -4.83 13.12
N GLY A 95 5.87 -3.53 12.85
CA GLY A 95 6.99 -2.67 12.49
C GLY A 95 7.28 -2.54 10.99
N ALA A 96 6.52 -3.21 10.12
CA ALA A 96 6.67 -3.09 8.66
C ALA A 96 5.34 -2.79 7.95
N GLY A 97 5.43 -2.03 6.86
CA GLY A 97 4.34 -1.72 5.95
C GLY A 97 3.53 -0.48 6.33
N ASN A 98 2.48 -0.26 5.54
CA ASN A 98 1.59 0.88 5.61
C ASN A 98 0.39 0.64 6.53
N VAL A 99 0.63 0.62 7.85
CA VAL A 99 -0.46 0.50 8.85
C VAL A 99 -1.36 1.75 8.88
N ARG A 100 -0.93 2.85 8.27
CA ARG A 100 -1.68 4.11 8.23
C ARG A 100 -2.93 4.01 7.36
N SER A 101 -2.88 3.27 6.26
CA SER A 101 -4.06 3.08 5.40
C SER A 101 -5.21 2.39 6.13
N LEU A 102 -4.91 1.38 6.95
CA LEU A 102 -5.90 0.75 7.81
C LEU A 102 -6.42 1.75 8.86
N ALA A 103 -5.53 2.48 9.52
CA ALA A 103 -5.93 3.50 10.50
C ALA A 103 -6.86 4.56 9.90
N ASN A 104 -6.56 5.06 8.70
CA ASN A 104 -7.39 6.01 7.96
C ASN A 104 -8.73 5.39 7.57
N SER A 105 -8.73 4.13 7.15
CA SER A 105 -9.96 3.39 6.82
C SER A 105 -10.87 3.29 8.04
N LEU A 106 -10.33 2.89 9.20
CA LEU A 106 -11.07 2.81 10.47
C LEU A 106 -11.64 4.17 10.89
N ALA A 107 -10.83 5.23 10.80
CA ALA A 107 -11.28 6.59 11.09
C ALA A 107 -12.42 7.02 10.15
N LYS A 108 -12.33 6.69 8.85
CA LYS A 108 -13.35 6.97 7.83
C LYS A 108 -14.69 6.31 8.16
N ILE A 109 -14.67 5.07 8.65
CA ILE A 109 -15.88 4.34 9.06
C ILE A 109 -16.29 4.60 10.53
N GLY A 110 -15.59 5.50 11.23
CA GLY A 110 -15.98 6.00 12.55
C GLY A 110 -15.55 5.13 13.73
N TYR A 111 -14.47 4.35 13.58
CA TYR A 111 -13.90 3.52 14.65
C TYR A 111 -12.57 4.08 15.15
N GLU A 112 -12.43 4.14 16.47
CA GLU A 112 -11.17 4.39 17.15
C GLU A 112 -10.52 3.07 17.55
N PHE A 113 -9.19 3.08 17.69
CA PHE A 113 -8.43 1.89 18.05
C PHE A 113 -7.20 2.25 18.89
N GLU A 114 -6.68 1.24 19.58
CA GLU A 114 -5.41 1.32 20.30
C GLU A 114 -4.35 0.42 19.65
N TRP A 115 -3.07 0.73 19.82
CA TRP A 115 -1.98 -0.12 19.34
C TRP A 115 -1.62 -1.15 20.40
N ILE A 116 -1.38 -2.39 19.99
CA ILE A 116 -0.64 -3.35 20.82
C ILE A 116 0.81 -2.87 20.91
N LYS A 117 1.24 -2.46 22.10
CA LYS A 117 2.61 -2.01 22.38
C LYS A 117 3.36 -2.98 23.28
N SER A 118 2.62 -3.77 24.07
CA SER A 118 3.18 -4.78 24.95
C SER A 118 2.22 -5.97 25.10
N PRO A 119 2.70 -7.11 25.64
CA PRO A 119 1.87 -8.30 25.85
C PRO A 119 0.58 -8.06 26.66
N GLU A 120 0.59 -7.11 27.59
CA GLU A 120 -0.56 -6.82 28.46
C GLU A 120 -1.73 -6.14 27.71
N ASP A 121 -1.49 -5.62 26.51
CA ASP A 121 -2.54 -4.99 25.70
C ASP A 121 -3.50 -6.04 25.10
N PHE A 122 -3.06 -7.29 24.93
CA PHE A 122 -3.92 -8.39 24.45
C PHE A 122 -5.07 -8.71 25.43
N ASP A 123 -4.85 -8.49 26.73
CA ASP A 123 -5.89 -8.71 27.74
C ASP A 123 -7.04 -7.71 27.60
N LYS A 124 -6.70 -6.46 27.25
CA LYS A 124 -7.64 -5.33 27.05
C LYS A 124 -8.36 -5.44 25.70
N ALA A 125 -7.72 -6.05 24.71
CA ALA A 125 -8.30 -6.23 23.40
C ALA A 125 -9.56 -7.11 23.46
N LYS A 126 -10.66 -6.57 22.93
CA LYS A 126 -11.92 -7.29 22.65
C LYS A 126 -12.02 -7.68 21.18
N ARG A 127 -11.40 -6.91 20.30
CA ARG A 127 -11.21 -7.19 18.87
C ARG A 127 -9.77 -6.86 18.52
N LEU A 128 -9.15 -7.71 17.72
CA LEU A 128 -7.79 -7.52 17.25
C LEU A 128 -7.77 -7.59 15.73
N ILE A 129 -7.22 -6.57 15.09
CA ILE A 129 -6.85 -6.65 13.67
C ILE A 129 -5.32 -6.73 13.61
N PHE A 130 -4.82 -7.70 12.85
CA PHE A 130 -3.42 -7.81 12.51
C PHE A 130 -3.25 -7.49 11.02
N PRO A 131 -2.91 -6.24 10.66
CA PRO A 131 -2.49 -5.89 9.32
C PRO A 131 -1.05 -6.30 9.03
N GLY A 132 -0.73 -6.62 7.78
CA GLY A 132 0.66 -6.60 7.37
C GLY A 132 0.94 -6.71 5.89
N VAL A 133 1.99 -5.99 5.46
CA VAL A 133 2.62 -6.05 4.14
C VAL A 133 4.09 -6.33 4.37
N GLY A 134 4.63 -7.41 3.81
CA GLY A 134 6.05 -7.71 3.95
C GLY A 134 6.36 -9.17 3.68
N ALA A 135 7.54 -9.58 4.12
CA ALA A 135 7.93 -10.99 4.12
C ALA A 135 7.43 -11.70 5.39
N PHE A 136 6.98 -12.95 5.24
CA PHE A 136 6.55 -13.87 6.29
C PHE A 136 7.60 -14.00 7.40
N ARG A 137 8.87 -14.22 7.01
CA ARG A 137 9.99 -14.32 7.96
C ARG A 137 10.13 -13.07 8.81
N SER A 138 10.11 -11.90 8.18
CA SER A 138 10.27 -10.61 8.86
C SER A 138 9.17 -10.42 9.92
N ALA A 139 7.93 -10.82 9.61
CA ALA A 139 6.82 -10.75 10.55
C ALA A 139 7.00 -11.69 11.76
N ILE A 140 7.31 -12.97 11.51
CA ILE A 140 7.52 -13.93 12.60
C ILE A 140 8.71 -13.55 13.48
N VAL A 141 9.83 -13.14 12.88
CA VAL A 141 11.02 -12.68 13.62
C VAL A 141 10.67 -11.48 14.49
N HIS A 142 9.92 -10.52 13.96
CA HIS A 142 9.50 -9.37 14.76
C HIS A 142 8.58 -9.76 15.91
N LEU A 143 7.53 -10.55 15.67
CA LEU A 143 6.62 -11.03 16.71
C LEU A 143 7.36 -11.80 17.81
N THR A 144 8.35 -12.60 17.43
CA THR A 144 9.17 -13.38 18.38
C THR A 144 10.06 -12.46 19.20
N THR A 145 10.82 -11.59 18.54
CA THR A 145 11.81 -10.70 19.21
C THR A 145 11.15 -9.60 20.05
N SER A 146 9.93 -9.19 19.72
CA SER A 146 9.11 -8.27 20.51
C SER A 146 8.33 -8.96 21.65
N GLY A 147 8.37 -10.30 21.75
CA GLY A 147 7.64 -11.06 22.75
C GLY A 147 6.12 -11.10 22.54
N LEU A 148 5.64 -10.77 21.34
CA LEU A 148 4.21 -10.70 21.00
C LEU A 148 3.67 -12.01 20.39
N LEU A 149 4.53 -12.93 19.96
CA LEU A 149 4.11 -14.18 19.29
C LEU A 149 3.20 -15.06 20.16
N GLU A 150 3.63 -15.39 21.38
CA GLU A 150 2.87 -16.26 22.29
C GLU A 150 1.61 -15.58 22.84
N PRO A 151 1.63 -14.28 23.24
CA PRO A 151 0.42 -13.53 23.55
C PRO A 151 -0.61 -13.51 22.42
N LEU A 152 -0.16 -13.37 21.16
CA LEU A 152 -1.04 -13.43 20.00
C LEU A 152 -1.72 -14.81 19.86
N LYS A 153 -0.96 -15.91 20.02
CA LYS A 153 -1.54 -17.26 20.02
C LYS A 153 -2.58 -17.43 21.13
N ALA A 154 -2.26 -16.97 22.34
CA ALA A 154 -3.17 -17.03 23.48
C ALA A 154 -4.44 -16.20 23.25
N TYR A 155 -4.32 -15.01 22.66
CA TYR A 155 -5.46 -14.18 22.27
C TYR A 155 -6.39 -14.92 21.30
N ILE A 156 -5.84 -15.52 20.24
CA ILE A 156 -6.65 -16.26 19.26
C ILE A 156 -7.31 -17.49 19.92
N ALA A 157 -6.58 -18.23 20.75
CA ALA A 157 -7.10 -19.40 21.47
C ALA A 157 -8.21 -19.05 22.48
N SER A 158 -8.27 -17.79 22.95
CA SER A 158 -9.29 -17.35 23.91
C SER A 158 -10.70 -17.19 23.32
N GLY A 159 -10.87 -17.31 22.00
CA GLY A 159 -12.15 -17.09 21.32
C GLY A 159 -12.46 -15.61 21.02
N LYS A 160 -11.59 -14.67 21.41
CA LYS A 160 -11.78 -13.26 21.07
C LYS A 160 -11.61 -13.00 19.57
N PRO A 161 -12.45 -12.15 18.94
CA PRO A 161 -12.38 -11.87 17.50
C PRO A 161 -10.99 -11.44 17.01
N TYR A 162 -10.52 -12.11 15.96
CA TYR A 162 -9.28 -11.83 15.23
C TYR A 162 -9.56 -11.57 13.75
N PHE A 163 -9.00 -10.49 13.21
CA PHE A 163 -8.99 -10.21 11.77
C PHE A 163 -7.55 -10.11 11.25
N GLY A 164 -7.07 -11.11 10.52
CA GLY A 164 -5.78 -11.06 9.82
C GLY A 164 -5.90 -10.45 8.41
N ILE A 165 -5.02 -9.53 8.04
CA ILE A 165 -4.96 -8.97 6.68
C ILE A 165 -3.60 -9.25 6.06
N CYS A 166 -3.60 -9.88 4.88
CA CYS A 166 -2.45 -10.28 4.10
C CYS A 166 -1.43 -11.07 4.92
N ILE A 167 -0.34 -10.45 5.43
CA ILE A 167 0.58 -11.14 6.33
C ILE A 167 -0.10 -11.60 7.62
N GLY A 168 -1.05 -10.83 8.15
CA GLY A 168 -1.86 -11.28 9.29
C GLY A 168 -2.71 -12.52 8.99
N MET A 169 -3.05 -12.78 7.72
CA MET A 169 -3.62 -14.06 7.31
C MET A 169 -2.53 -15.13 7.25
N GLN A 170 -1.43 -14.86 6.56
CA GLN A 170 -0.40 -15.85 6.27
C GLN A 170 0.26 -16.40 7.53
N VAL A 171 0.52 -15.57 8.54
CA VAL A 171 1.14 -16.04 9.80
C VAL A 171 0.30 -17.08 10.55
N LEU A 172 -1.01 -17.20 10.27
CA LEU A 172 -1.85 -18.26 10.85
C LEU A 172 -1.43 -19.66 10.39
N PHE A 173 -0.80 -19.76 9.22
CA PHE A 173 -0.37 -21.02 8.60
C PHE A 173 0.88 -21.59 9.27
N GLU A 174 1.21 -22.84 8.95
CA GLU A 174 2.33 -23.54 9.57
C GLU A 174 3.69 -22.97 9.14
N SER A 175 3.83 -22.65 7.84
CA SER A 175 5.07 -22.14 7.26
C SER A 175 4.81 -21.49 5.89
N SER A 176 5.87 -20.90 5.32
CA SER A 176 5.86 -20.36 3.97
C SER A 176 7.08 -20.83 3.18
N THR A 177 6.92 -21.17 1.91
CA THR A 177 8.03 -21.46 1.00
C THR A 177 8.91 -20.23 0.73
N GLU A 178 8.46 -19.02 1.11
CA GLU A 178 9.31 -17.82 1.11
C GLU A 178 10.55 -18.01 2.01
N ASN A 179 10.35 -18.71 3.13
CA ASN A 179 11.43 -19.11 4.01
C ASN A 179 11.05 -20.40 4.77
N PRO A 180 11.44 -21.58 4.26
CA PRO A 180 11.04 -22.88 4.81
C PRO A 180 11.43 -23.09 6.29
N ASP A 181 12.47 -22.41 6.76
CA ASP A 181 12.98 -22.53 8.13
C ASP A 181 12.13 -21.76 9.16
N THR A 182 11.31 -20.82 8.71
CA THR A 182 10.46 -20.02 9.60
C THR A 182 9.10 -20.69 9.81
N LYS A 183 8.77 -21.00 11.07
CA LYS A 183 7.45 -21.49 11.47
C LYS A 183 6.50 -20.34 11.80
N GLY A 184 5.27 -20.43 11.29
CA GLY A 184 4.19 -19.52 11.62
C GLY A 184 3.54 -19.83 12.97
N LEU A 185 2.30 -19.37 13.16
CA LEU A 185 1.52 -19.66 14.36
C LEU A 185 1.08 -21.13 14.42
N GLY A 186 0.97 -21.81 13.27
CA GLY A 186 0.57 -23.22 13.20
C GLY A 186 -0.90 -23.48 13.53
N ILE A 187 -1.75 -22.46 13.38
CA ILE A 187 -3.20 -22.56 13.63
C ILE A 187 -3.89 -23.26 12.45
N ILE A 188 -3.44 -22.96 11.22
CA ILE A 188 -3.90 -23.59 9.99
C ILE A 188 -2.80 -24.58 9.53
N PRO A 189 -3.05 -25.90 9.51
CA PRO A 189 -2.06 -26.91 9.16
C PRO A 189 -1.88 -27.02 7.63
N ALA A 190 -1.46 -25.91 7.02
CA ALA A 190 -1.17 -25.80 5.60
C ALA A 190 0.04 -24.87 5.39
N ILE A 191 0.60 -24.92 4.18
CA ILE A 191 1.80 -24.18 3.80
C ILE A 191 1.42 -23.05 2.84
N ILE A 192 2.02 -21.88 3.03
CA ILE A 192 1.96 -20.78 2.07
C ILE A 192 3.00 -21.02 0.97
N GLU A 193 2.60 -21.01 -0.29
CA GLU A 193 3.42 -21.36 -1.45
C GLU A 193 3.62 -20.17 -2.40
N GLU A 194 4.76 -20.07 -3.09
CA GLU A 194 4.95 -19.09 -4.16
C GLU A 194 4.06 -19.43 -5.36
N PHE A 195 3.46 -18.42 -5.99
CA PHE A 195 2.82 -18.61 -7.29
C PHE A 195 3.83 -19.10 -8.33
N LYS A 196 3.37 -19.99 -9.20
CA LYS A 196 4.15 -20.38 -10.37
C LYS A 196 4.08 -19.29 -11.45
N ARG A 197 5.09 -19.21 -12.32
CA ARG A 197 5.30 -18.08 -13.26
C ARG A 197 5.20 -18.46 -14.74
N GLU A 198 4.59 -19.60 -15.05
CA GLU A 198 4.50 -20.11 -16.42
C GLU A 198 3.50 -19.31 -17.24
N ASP A 199 2.36 -18.94 -16.65
CA ASP A 199 1.20 -18.36 -17.33
C ASP A 199 0.86 -16.91 -16.91
N LYS A 200 1.61 -16.35 -15.96
CA LYS A 200 1.35 -15.03 -15.37
C LYS A 200 2.59 -14.40 -14.76
N ALA A 201 2.50 -13.10 -14.49
CA ALA A 201 3.53 -12.38 -13.75
C ALA A 201 3.41 -12.61 -12.24
N VAL A 202 4.51 -12.60 -11.49
CA VAL A 202 4.50 -12.73 -10.02
C VAL A 202 5.44 -11.68 -9.43
N PRO A 203 4.97 -10.81 -8.51
CA PRO A 203 3.78 -10.92 -7.67
C PRO A 203 2.43 -10.71 -8.37
N HIS A 204 1.36 -11.29 -7.80
CA HIS A 204 -0.02 -10.93 -8.08
C HIS A 204 -0.26 -9.52 -7.54
N MET A 205 -0.33 -8.53 -8.44
CA MET A 205 -0.44 -7.10 -8.11
C MET A 205 -1.60 -6.45 -8.87
N GLY A 206 -2.77 -6.44 -8.24
CA GLY A 206 -3.94 -5.81 -8.83
C GLY A 206 -5.24 -6.24 -8.19
N TRP A 207 -6.31 -6.12 -8.96
CA TRP A 207 -7.66 -6.34 -8.48
C TRP A 207 -8.19 -7.67 -8.99
N ASN A 208 -8.81 -8.44 -8.11
CA ASN A 208 -9.40 -9.73 -8.45
C ASN A 208 -10.70 -9.95 -7.67
N SER A 209 -11.56 -10.84 -8.14
CA SER A 209 -12.75 -11.24 -7.39
C SER A 209 -12.33 -12.10 -6.20
N ALA A 210 -13.12 -12.07 -5.12
CA ALA A 210 -13.04 -13.08 -4.06
C ALA A 210 -14.40 -13.77 -4.00
N GLU A 211 -14.45 -15.05 -4.32
CA GLU A 211 -15.69 -15.82 -4.44
C GLU A 211 -15.94 -16.60 -3.15
N PRO A 212 -16.92 -16.23 -2.32
CA PRO A 212 -17.26 -16.99 -1.12
C PRO A 212 -17.70 -18.41 -1.47
N LEU A 213 -17.33 -19.39 -0.63
CA LEU A 213 -17.81 -20.78 -0.75
C LEU A 213 -19.25 -20.93 -0.25
N GLN A 214 -19.72 -19.98 0.54
CA GLN A 214 -21.09 -19.87 1.04
C GLN A 214 -21.57 -18.43 0.89
N ASP A 215 -22.87 -18.22 0.73
CA ASP A 215 -23.43 -16.87 0.65
C ASP A 215 -23.59 -16.29 2.07
N ASP A 216 -22.56 -15.57 2.52
CA ASP A 216 -22.51 -14.89 3.82
C ASP A 216 -22.09 -13.42 3.69
N GLU A 217 -22.34 -12.81 2.53
CA GLU A 217 -21.95 -11.42 2.23
C GLU A 217 -22.48 -10.43 3.28
N ALA A 218 -23.68 -10.67 3.83
CA ALA A 218 -24.26 -9.83 4.88
C ALA A 218 -23.45 -9.87 6.20
N GLU A 219 -22.73 -10.96 6.47
CA GLU A 219 -21.93 -11.16 7.68
C GLU A 219 -20.49 -10.68 7.50
N THR A 220 -19.89 -10.98 6.34
CA THR A 220 -18.46 -10.77 6.11
C THR A 220 -18.16 -9.54 5.23
N GLY A 221 -19.16 -9.04 4.51
CA GLY A 221 -19.01 -8.01 3.49
C GLY A 221 -18.28 -8.50 2.23
N VAL A 222 -17.84 -9.77 2.18
CA VAL A 222 -17.12 -10.32 1.04
C VAL A 222 -18.12 -10.71 -0.04
N SER A 223 -18.20 -9.87 -1.05
CA SER A 223 -19.06 -10.03 -2.22
C SER A 223 -18.31 -10.62 -3.42
N LYS A 224 -18.94 -11.57 -4.10
CA LYS A 224 -18.47 -12.13 -5.39
C LYS A 224 -18.56 -11.13 -6.55
N SER A 225 -19.41 -10.11 -6.45
CA SER A 225 -19.56 -9.07 -7.48
C SER A 225 -18.65 -7.87 -7.27
N SER A 226 -17.80 -7.90 -6.22
CA SER A 226 -16.81 -6.87 -5.94
C SER A 226 -15.41 -7.36 -6.28
N ALA A 227 -14.51 -6.40 -6.52
CA ALA A 227 -13.09 -6.67 -6.68
C ALA A 227 -12.32 -6.17 -5.45
N TYR A 228 -11.27 -6.90 -5.10
CA TYR A 228 -10.40 -6.59 -3.97
C TYR A 228 -8.95 -6.50 -4.44
N TYR A 229 -8.16 -5.68 -3.76
CA TYR A 229 -6.76 -5.46 -4.10
C TYR A 229 -5.85 -6.51 -3.45
N PHE A 230 -5.14 -7.27 -4.29
CA PHE A 230 -4.14 -8.27 -3.93
C PHE A 230 -2.75 -7.78 -4.32
N VAL A 231 -1.77 -8.03 -3.44
CA VAL A 231 -0.37 -7.60 -3.64
C VAL A 231 0.59 -8.60 -2.95
N HIS A 232 0.82 -9.75 -3.58
CA HIS A 232 1.57 -10.86 -2.98
C HIS A 232 2.22 -11.81 -3.99
N SER A 233 3.39 -12.36 -3.66
CA SER A 233 4.02 -13.45 -4.41
C SER A 233 3.63 -14.84 -3.90
N PHE A 234 3.22 -14.92 -2.63
CA PHE A 234 2.94 -16.17 -1.94
C PHE A 234 1.47 -16.25 -1.54
N ARG A 235 0.88 -17.45 -1.62
CA ARG A 235 -0.55 -17.69 -1.39
C ARG A 235 -0.79 -18.98 -0.61
N ALA A 236 -1.96 -19.11 0.00
CA ALA A 236 -2.43 -20.39 0.51
C ALA A 236 -3.14 -21.16 -0.62
N PRO A 237 -2.68 -22.34 -1.03
CA PRO A 237 -3.38 -23.10 -2.06
C PRO A 237 -4.77 -23.53 -1.62
N TYR A 238 -5.69 -23.56 -2.60
CA TYR A 238 -7.03 -24.04 -2.32
C TYR A 238 -7.04 -25.57 -2.32
N ASP A 239 -7.43 -26.14 -1.18
CA ASP A 239 -7.77 -27.54 -1.02
C ASP A 239 -9.24 -27.63 -0.58
N PRO A 240 -10.11 -28.34 -1.32
CA PRO A 240 -11.50 -28.59 -0.92
C PRO A 240 -11.67 -29.26 0.46
N LEU A 241 -10.62 -29.90 1.00
CA LEU A 241 -10.62 -30.49 2.34
C LEU A 241 -10.24 -29.49 3.44
N ASN A 242 -9.78 -28.29 3.07
CA ASN A 242 -9.40 -27.25 4.03
C ASN A 242 -10.64 -26.59 4.65
N GLU A 243 -10.95 -26.97 5.88
CA GLU A 243 -12.06 -26.45 6.70
C GLU A 243 -11.95 -24.96 7.06
N TRP A 244 -10.82 -24.31 6.79
CA TRP A 244 -10.65 -22.87 7.01
C TRP A 244 -11.03 -22.04 5.78
N ALA A 245 -11.21 -22.66 4.62
CA ALA A 245 -11.45 -21.96 3.37
C ALA A 245 -12.75 -21.15 3.44
N HIS A 246 -12.71 -19.84 3.21
CA HIS A 246 -13.92 -19.01 3.22
C HIS A 246 -14.27 -18.51 1.82
N SER A 247 -13.30 -17.90 1.13
CA SER A 247 -13.44 -17.54 -0.27
C SER A 247 -12.20 -17.90 -1.06
N THR A 248 -12.38 -18.15 -2.35
CA THR A 248 -11.29 -18.45 -3.28
C THR A 248 -11.17 -17.38 -4.36
N THR A 249 -9.98 -17.27 -4.91
CA THR A 249 -9.67 -16.46 -6.09
C THR A 249 -8.87 -17.31 -7.06
N GLN A 250 -8.94 -16.98 -8.35
CA GLN A 250 -8.08 -17.53 -9.39
C GLN A 250 -7.08 -16.48 -9.87
N TYR A 251 -5.82 -16.88 -10.04
CA TYR A 251 -4.79 -16.09 -10.73
C TYR A 251 -4.00 -17.00 -11.67
N GLY A 252 -4.04 -16.71 -12.97
CA GLY A 252 -3.74 -17.67 -14.03
C GLY A 252 -4.53 -18.98 -13.84
N GLN A 253 -3.84 -20.12 -13.86
CA GLN A 253 -4.43 -21.44 -13.64
C GLN A 253 -4.41 -21.90 -12.16
N GLU A 254 -4.09 -21.02 -11.21
CA GLU A 254 -4.00 -21.38 -9.79
C GLU A 254 -5.18 -20.82 -8.98
N LEU A 255 -5.93 -21.71 -8.31
CA LEU A 255 -6.94 -21.34 -7.30
C LEU A 255 -6.30 -21.26 -5.91
N PHE A 256 -6.54 -20.17 -5.19
CA PHE A 256 -6.00 -19.93 -3.85
C PHE A 256 -7.04 -19.36 -2.89
N LEU A 257 -6.76 -19.42 -1.59
CA LEU A 257 -7.63 -18.85 -0.56
C LEU A 257 -7.50 -17.32 -0.55
N ALA A 258 -8.58 -16.64 -0.91
CA ALA A 258 -8.69 -15.20 -0.81
C ALA A 258 -9.05 -14.75 0.61
N SER A 259 -9.73 -15.61 1.36
CA SER A 259 -9.94 -15.44 2.79
C SER A 259 -10.15 -16.78 3.49
N VAL A 260 -9.94 -16.77 4.80
CA VAL A 260 -10.17 -17.90 5.70
C VAL A 260 -11.07 -17.50 6.85
N ARG A 261 -11.88 -18.44 7.35
CA ARG A 261 -12.82 -18.21 8.45
C ARG A 261 -13.03 -19.50 9.24
N LYS A 262 -12.82 -19.47 10.56
CA LYS A 262 -13.19 -20.55 11.48
C LYS A 262 -13.28 -20.02 12.90
N GLY A 263 -14.42 -20.25 13.57
CA GLY A 263 -14.68 -19.69 14.90
C GLY A 263 -14.48 -18.18 14.93
N ASN A 264 -13.69 -17.71 15.89
CA ASN A 264 -13.37 -16.29 16.12
C ASN A 264 -12.38 -15.69 15.11
N VAL A 265 -11.83 -16.49 14.20
CA VAL A 265 -10.81 -16.08 13.22
C VAL A 265 -11.48 -15.78 11.88
N PHE A 266 -11.25 -14.57 11.38
CA PHE A 266 -11.47 -14.19 10.00
C PHE A 266 -10.16 -13.62 9.46
N ALA A 267 -9.80 -13.90 8.21
CA ALA A 267 -8.64 -13.27 7.62
C ALA A 267 -8.73 -13.21 6.09
N THR A 268 -8.15 -12.18 5.49
CA THR A 268 -8.18 -11.94 4.04
C THR A 268 -6.76 -11.87 3.49
N GLN A 269 -6.52 -12.47 2.33
CA GLN A 269 -5.27 -12.31 1.59
C GLN A 269 -5.20 -10.93 0.92
N PHE A 270 -6.35 -10.42 0.45
CA PHE A 270 -6.46 -9.06 -0.06
C PHE A 270 -6.44 -8.02 1.06
N HIS A 271 -6.16 -6.77 0.68
CA HIS A 271 -6.13 -5.61 1.56
C HIS A 271 -7.46 -4.85 1.51
N PRO A 272 -8.39 -5.04 2.46
CA PRO A 272 -9.65 -4.29 2.45
C PRO A 272 -9.42 -2.77 2.57
N GLU A 273 -8.41 -2.31 3.30
CA GLU A 273 -8.02 -0.90 3.39
C GLU A 273 -7.49 -0.30 2.07
N LYS A 274 -7.23 -1.15 1.06
CA LYS A 274 -6.82 -0.78 -0.30
C LYS A 274 -7.83 -1.17 -1.37
N SER A 275 -8.99 -1.70 -0.96
CA SER A 275 -10.01 -2.22 -1.88
C SER A 275 -11.16 -1.24 -2.10
N GLY A 276 -10.95 0.06 -1.89
CA GLY A 276 -11.97 1.09 -2.00
C GLY A 276 -13.20 0.81 -1.11
N GLU A 277 -14.38 1.21 -1.60
CA GLU A 277 -15.64 1.00 -0.87
C GLU A 277 -15.95 -0.48 -0.61
N ALA A 278 -15.53 -1.39 -1.50
CA ALA A 278 -15.71 -2.83 -1.29
C ALA A 278 -14.96 -3.33 -0.05
N GLY A 279 -13.73 -2.87 0.15
CA GLY A 279 -12.97 -3.22 1.34
C GLY A 279 -13.45 -2.52 2.61
N LEU A 280 -13.92 -1.27 2.52
CA LEU A 280 -14.55 -0.59 3.65
C LEU A 280 -15.82 -1.34 4.13
N ARG A 281 -16.59 -1.94 3.22
CA ARG A 281 -17.71 -2.83 3.58
C ARG A 281 -17.26 -4.05 4.37
N VAL A 282 -16.18 -4.72 3.97
CA VAL A 282 -15.61 -5.87 4.70
C VAL A 282 -15.19 -5.48 6.12
N LEU A 283 -14.45 -4.37 6.27
CA LEU A 283 -14.03 -3.87 7.58
C LEU A 283 -15.23 -3.54 8.46
N ASN A 284 -16.21 -2.81 7.92
CA ASN A 284 -17.39 -2.40 8.68
C ASN A 284 -18.28 -3.60 9.06
N ALA A 285 -18.43 -4.60 8.18
CA ALA A 285 -19.18 -5.82 8.47
C ALA A 285 -18.57 -6.55 9.70
N TRP A 286 -17.26 -6.80 9.67
CA TRP A 286 -16.57 -7.46 10.78
C TRP A 286 -16.61 -6.65 12.09
N LEU A 287 -16.40 -5.32 12.03
CA LEU A 287 -16.40 -4.46 13.21
C LEU A 287 -17.77 -4.28 13.85
N SER A 288 -18.84 -4.31 13.06
CA SER A 288 -20.22 -4.16 13.54
C SER A 288 -20.83 -5.47 14.04
N ALA A 289 -20.22 -6.62 13.74
CA ALA A 289 -20.66 -7.91 14.24
C ALA A 289 -20.61 -7.97 15.78
N PRO A 290 -21.64 -8.54 16.45
CA PRO A 290 -21.61 -8.75 17.89
C PRO A 290 -20.39 -9.59 18.31
N LEU A 291 -19.76 -9.28 19.46
CA LEU A 291 -18.59 -10.02 19.93
C LEU A 291 -18.85 -11.53 20.05
N ASN A 292 -20.06 -11.90 20.49
CA ASN A 292 -20.48 -13.28 20.66
C ASN A 292 -21.02 -13.92 19.36
N ALA A 293 -21.23 -13.13 18.29
CA ALA A 293 -21.65 -13.66 16.99
C ALA A 293 -20.47 -14.32 16.25
N VAL A 294 -19.24 -13.99 16.62
CA VAL A 294 -18.02 -14.61 16.08
C VAL A 294 -17.74 -15.99 16.73
N ASP A 295 -18.51 -16.37 17.76
CA ASP A 295 -18.47 -17.71 18.39
C ASP A 295 -19.47 -18.71 17.77
N GLY A 296 -20.29 -18.27 16.81
CA GLY A 296 -21.32 -19.12 16.22
C GLY A 296 -20.70 -20.15 15.29
N GLN A 297 -20.72 -21.43 15.70
CA GLN A 297 -20.45 -22.62 14.89
C GLN A 297 -20.67 -22.35 13.39
N ALA A 298 -19.58 -22.07 12.66
CA ALA A 298 -19.66 -22.09 11.21
C ALA A 298 -20.22 -23.46 10.85
N LYS A 299 -21.41 -23.49 10.22
CA LYS A 299 -22.00 -24.74 9.76
C LYS A 299 -20.89 -25.47 8.99
N ALA A 300 -20.61 -26.72 9.36
CA ALA A 300 -19.56 -27.52 8.75
C ALA A 300 -19.62 -27.30 7.24
N GLN A 301 -18.58 -26.66 6.70
CA GLN A 301 -18.66 -26.16 5.35
C GLN A 301 -18.85 -27.35 4.42
N ALA A 302 -19.87 -27.29 3.56
CA ALA A 302 -19.97 -28.25 2.48
C ALA A 302 -18.64 -28.20 1.71
N ARG A 303 -18.03 -29.38 1.48
CA ARG A 303 -16.83 -29.48 0.67
C ARG A 303 -17.19 -29.10 -0.76
N VAL A 304 -17.00 -27.83 -1.09
CA VAL A 304 -17.19 -27.33 -2.44
C VAL A 304 -15.92 -27.69 -3.20
N THR A 305 -16.03 -28.37 -4.34
CA THR A 305 -14.90 -28.53 -5.24
C THR A 305 -14.96 -27.41 -6.27
N ARG A 306 -13.85 -26.69 -6.45
CA ARG A 306 -13.67 -25.70 -7.53
C ARG A 306 -12.51 -26.09 -8.40
N THR A 307 -12.69 -25.92 -9.70
CA THR A 307 -11.65 -26.06 -10.71
C THR A 307 -11.36 -24.69 -11.32
N PRO A 308 -10.11 -24.37 -11.68
CA PRO A 308 -9.80 -23.13 -12.38
C PRO A 308 -10.65 -22.98 -13.65
N ALA A 309 -11.20 -21.80 -13.87
CA ALA A 309 -11.84 -21.40 -15.11
C ALA A 309 -10.79 -21.22 -16.23
N PRO A 310 -11.18 -21.25 -17.52
CA PRO A 310 -10.23 -21.06 -18.62
C PRO A 310 -9.47 -19.73 -18.59
N LYS A 311 -10.08 -18.67 -18.05
CA LYS A 311 -9.48 -17.35 -17.85
C LYS A 311 -9.70 -16.93 -16.40
N ASP A 312 -8.71 -16.24 -15.84
CA ASP A 312 -8.83 -15.67 -14.50
C ASP A 312 -9.66 -14.38 -14.48
N GLY A 313 -10.02 -13.95 -13.26
CA GLY A 313 -10.76 -12.72 -13.00
C GLY A 313 -9.87 -11.48 -12.85
N PHE A 314 -8.59 -11.55 -13.23
CA PHE A 314 -7.65 -10.45 -12.98
C PHE A 314 -8.05 -9.21 -13.79
N ILE A 315 -8.12 -8.07 -13.10
CA ILE A 315 -8.53 -6.78 -13.67
C ILE A 315 -7.32 -6.05 -14.23
N ARG A 316 -7.49 -5.48 -15.43
CA ARG A 316 -6.51 -4.57 -16.03
C ARG A 316 -6.53 -3.24 -15.29
N ARG A 317 -5.39 -2.83 -14.72
CA ARG A 317 -5.33 -1.63 -13.87
C ARG A 317 -5.18 -0.36 -14.69
N VAL A 318 -6.01 0.63 -14.39
CA VAL A 318 -5.83 2.02 -14.83
C VAL A 318 -5.13 2.80 -13.72
N VAL A 319 -3.88 3.17 -13.97
CA VAL A 319 -3.04 3.90 -13.01
C VAL A 319 -3.05 5.39 -13.34
N ALA A 320 -3.38 6.23 -12.36
CA ALA A 320 -3.33 7.67 -12.51
C ALA A 320 -2.04 8.20 -11.86
N CYS A 321 -1.27 8.98 -12.60
CA CYS A 321 0.03 9.46 -12.14
C CYS A 321 0.09 10.98 -12.11
N MET A 322 0.83 11.56 -11.16
CA MET A 322 1.07 13.01 -11.11
C MET A 322 2.51 13.35 -10.70
N ASP A 323 3.04 14.40 -11.33
CA ASP A 323 4.36 14.96 -11.07
C ASP A 323 4.27 16.07 -10.01
N ILE A 324 4.96 15.91 -8.88
CA ILE A 324 4.95 16.87 -7.77
C ILE A 324 6.26 17.68 -7.75
N ARG A 325 6.13 19.00 -7.90
CA ARG A 325 7.23 19.99 -7.86
C ARG A 325 7.04 21.00 -6.74
N ALA A 326 8.13 21.60 -6.27
CA ALA A 326 8.07 22.88 -5.55
C ALA A 326 8.08 24.05 -6.55
N ASN A 327 7.16 25.00 -6.39
CA ASN A 327 7.18 26.27 -7.12
C ASN A 327 8.15 27.29 -6.45
N ASP A 328 8.28 28.49 -7.03
CA ASP A 328 9.19 29.54 -6.53
C ASP A 328 8.86 30.02 -5.11
N GLN A 329 7.59 29.91 -4.71
CA GLN A 329 7.12 30.23 -3.37
C GLN A 329 7.44 29.11 -2.36
N GLY A 330 7.81 27.92 -2.85
CA GLY A 330 8.09 26.72 -2.08
C GLY A 330 6.86 25.80 -1.91
N ASP A 331 5.74 26.08 -2.57
CA ASP A 331 4.54 25.25 -2.51
C ASP A 331 4.65 24.01 -3.39
N LEU A 332 4.05 22.90 -2.94
CA LEU A 332 4.00 21.67 -3.73
C LEU A 332 2.82 21.73 -4.71
N VAL A 333 3.16 21.70 -6.00
CA VAL A 333 2.22 21.81 -7.12
C VAL A 333 2.36 20.61 -8.05
N VAL A 334 1.30 20.34 -8.82
CA VAL A 334 1.33 19.33 -9.88
C VAL A 334 1.68 20.00 -11.20
N THR A 335 2.59 19.40 -11.97
CA THR A 335 3.00 19.91 -13.30
C THR A 335 2.67 18.94 -14.43
N LYS A 336 2.70 19.43 -15.68
CA LYS A 336 2.16 18.80 -16.92
C LYS A 336 0.62 18.83 -17.11
N GLY A 337 -0.12 19.49 -16.22
CA GLY A 337 -1.56 19.82 -16.41
C GLY A 337 -1.85 21.29 -16.69
N ASP A 338 -0.93 22.17 -16.29
CA ASP A 338 -1.13 23.61 -16.29
C ASP A 338 0.11 24.29 -16.89
N GLN A 339 0.01 24.80 -18.13
CA GLN A 339 0.69 26.03 -18.47
C GLN A 339 -0.05 27.17 -17.74
N TYR A 340 0.11 27.28 -16.42
CA TYR A 340 -0.12 28.55 -15.77
C TYR A 340 1.20 29.29 -15.80
N ASP A 341 1.29 30.25 -16.71
CA ASP A 341 2.25 31.34 -16.64
C ASP A 341 2.18 31.91 -15.22
N VAL A 342 3.29 31.94 -14.49
CA VAL A 342 3.36 32.38 -13.09
C VAL A 342 3.25 33.93 -12.99
N ARG A 343 2.50 34.53 -13.92
CA ARG A 343 2.28 35.96 -14.07
C ARG A 343 0.79 36.26 -14.22
N GLU A 344 -0.02 35.90 -13.22
CA GLU A 344 -1.28 36.62 -13.06
C GLU A 344 -0.96 38.02 -12.52
N LYS A 345 -1.15 39.00 -13.41
CA LYS A 345 -1.19 40.42 -13.08
C LYS A 345 -2.31 40.66 -12.07
N GLU A 346 -1.95 41.18 -10.91
CA GLU A 346 -2.89 41.78 -9.96
C GLU A 346 -3.84 42.74 -10.69
N THR A 347 -5.11 42.40 -10.75
CA THR A 347 -6.19 43.32 -11.15
C THR A 347 -7.26 43.28 -10.07
N GLY A 348 -7.12 44.17 -9.08
CA GLY A 348 -8.07 44.41 -8.00
C GLY A 348 -7.62 45.59 -7.14
N PRO A 349 -8.52 46.47 -6.66
CA PRO A 349 -8.21 47.86 -6.43
C PRO A 349 -7.33 48.10 -5.19
N LYS A 350 -6.37 49.02 -5.37
CA LYS A 350 -5.50 49.56 -4.33
C LYS A 350 -6.34 50.28 -3.27
N THR A 351 -6.25 49.82 -2.03
CA THR A 351 -6.51 50.65 -0.85
C THR A 351 -5.19 50.91 -0.15
N GLU A 352 -4.83 52.19 -0.09
CA GLU A 352 -3.64 52.72 0.56
C GLU A 352 -3.77 52.65 2.09
N SER A 353 -2.68 52.29 2.77
CA SER A 353 -2.26 53.00 3.99
C SER A 353 -0.79 52.73 4.32
N PHE A 354 -0.05 53.82 4.48
CA PHE A 354 1.36 53.95 4.87
C PHE A 354 1.65 53.43 6.30
N THR A 355 2.84 52.87 6.53
CA THR A 355 3.95 53.54 7.25
C THR A 355 5.23 52.67 7.29
N SER A 356 6.36 53.34 7.10
CA SER A 356 7.74 52.84 7.07
C SER A 356 8.35 52.66 8.46
N GLY A 357 9.16 51.61 8.69
CA GLY A 357 9.97 51.50 9.90
C GLY A 357 10.89 50.27 9.98
N SER A 358 12.13 50.46 9.52
CA SER A 358 13.41 49.90 10.00
C SER A 358 13.53 48.46 10.52
N SER A 359 14.27 47.65 9.75
CA SER A 359 15.35 46.74 10.16
C SER A 359 15.33 46.11 11.57
N SER A 360 14.94 44.85 11.63
CA SER A 360 15.59 43.86 12.49
C SER A 360 15.45 42.48 11.85
N ARG A 361 16.57 41.85 11.46
CA ARG A 361 16.62 40.43 11.12
C ARG A 361 16.26 39.62 12.38
N PRO A 362 15.40 38.60 12.26
CA PRO A 362 15.53 37.40 13.05
C PRO A 362 16.01 36.24 12.16
N SER A 363 16.97 35.52 12.69
CA SER A 363 17.47 34.23 12.24
C SER A 363 16.37 33.14 12.31
N SER A 364 16.08 32.49 11.15
CA SER A 364 15.27 31.27 10.94
C SER A 364 13.78 31.34 11.31
N PRO A 365 12.85 30.78 10.49
CA PRO A 365 12.62 29.34 10.53
C PRO A 365 12.38 28.68 9.15
N THR A 366 12.52 27.35 9.13
CA THR A 366 11.94 26.39 8.18
C THR A 366 10.88 26.98 7.24
N ARG A 367 11.19 27.01 5.94
CA ARG A 367 10.24 27.42 4.88
C ARG A 367 9.14 26.35 4.79
N ALA A 368 8.12 26.47 5.64
CA ALA A 368 6.93 25.63 5.60
C ALA A 368 6.25 25.82 4.24
N VAL A 369 6.10 24.73 3.50
CA VAL A 369 5.30 24.64 2.26
C VAL A 369 3.86 24.98 2.64
N ARG A 370 3.29 26.05 2.06
CA ARG A 370 2.03 26.63 2.53
C ARG A 370 0.81 26.07 1.81
N ASN A 371 0.99 25.44 0.64
CA ASN A 371 -0.10 24.83 -0.12
C ASN A 371 0.19 23.37 -0.50
N LEU A 372 -0.32 22.43 0.31
CA LEU A 372 -0.31 20.99 0.02
C LEU A 372 -1.59 20.53 -0.70
N GLY A 373 -2.58 21.42 -0.88
CA GLY A 373 -3.95 21.05 -1.25
C GLY A 373 -4.09 20.53 -2.67
N LYS A 374 -3.27 21.00 -3.62
CA LYS A 374 -3.40 20.64 -5.05
C LYS A 374 -3.11 19.16 -5.33
N PRO A 375 -1.96 18.59 -4.92
CA PRO A 375 -1.71 17.15 -5.13
C PRO A 375 -2.73 16.26 -4.41
N VAL A 376 -3.13 16.63 -3.19
CA VAL A 376 -4.08 15.84 -2.38
C VAL A 376 -5.48 15.85 -2.99
N ALA A 377 -5.99 17.03 -3.38
CA ALA A 377 -7.29 17.15 -4.01
C ALA A 377 -7.34 16.39 -5.35
N LEU A 378 -6.26 16.41 -6.12
CA LEU A 378 -6.16 15.67 -7.36
C LEU A 378 -6.07 14.16 -7.14
N ALA A 379 -5.33 13.69 -6.13
CA ALA A 379 -5.31 12.27 -5.77
C ALA A 379 -6.71 11.79 -5.37
N LYS A 380 -7.44 12.59 -4.59
CA LYS A 380 -8.85 12.33 -4.28
C LYS A 380 -9.71 12.29 -5.55
N ALA A 381 -9.56 13.26 -6.45
CA ALA A 381 -10.33 13.30 -7.70
C ALA A 381 -10.07 12.05 -8.57
N TYR A 382 -8.84 11.57 -8.63
CA TYR A 382 -8.49 10.32 -9.31
C TYR A 382 -9.13 9.10 -8.66
N TYR A 383 -9.08 9.00 -7.34
CA TYR A 383 -9.74 7.93 -6.60
C TYR A 383 -11.25 7.93 -6.85
N ASP A 384 -11.90 9.09 -6.73
CA ASP A 384 -13.35 9.26 -6.94
C ASP A 384 -13.75 8.96 -8.40
N ALA A 385 -12.88 9.26 -9.37
CA ALA A 385 -13.06 8.92 -10.79
C ALA A 385 -12.79 7.44 -11.10
N GLY A 386 -12.38 6.65 -10.11
CA GLY A 386 -12.21 5.22 -10.22
C GLY A 386 -10.79 4.74 -10.47
N ALA A 387 -9.74 5.57 -10.36
CA ALA A 387 -8.35 5.13 -10.51
C ALA A 387 -8.05 3.88 -9.65
N ASP A 388 -7.43 2.87 -10.24
CA ASP A 388 -7.15 1.60 -9.55
C ASP A 388 -5.90 1.68 -8.68
N GLU A 389 -5.05 2.68 -8.95
CA GLU A 389 -3.83 3.02 -8.24
C GLU A 389 -3.45 4.47 -8.56
N ILE A 390 -2.81 5.15 -7.60
CA ILE A 390 -2.32 6.52 -7.78
C ILE A 390 -0.79 6.55 -7.60
N CYS A 391 -0.08 7.09 -8.58
CA CYS A 391 1.36 7.30 -8.54
C CYS A 391 1.69 8.77 -8.31
N LEU A 392 2.49 9.06 -7.28
CA LEU A 392 2.99 10.40 -6.96
C LEU A 392 4.50 10.43 -7.23
N LEU A 393 4.90 11.10 -8.30
CA LEU A 393 6.30 11.24 -8.68
C LEU A 393 6.87 12.53 -8.09
N ASN A 394 7.66 12.37 -7.03
CA ASN A 394 8.42 13.45 -6.42
C ASN A 394 9.64 13.80 -7.28
N ILE A 395 9.53 14.92 -7.98
CA ILE A 395 10.61 15.48 -8.80
C ILE A 395 11.23 16.73 -8.15
N THR A 396 10.93 16.92 -6.86
CA THR A 396 11.51 17.98 -6.02
C THR A 396 12.73 17.46 -5.28
N SER A 397 13.77 18.29 -5.20
CA SER A 397 14.93 18.04 -4.35
C SER A 397 14.70 18.63 -2.96
N PHE A 398 14.65 17.78 -1.94
CA PHE A 398 14.54 18.18 -0.53
C PHE A 398 15.88 18.09 0.24
N ARG A 399 17.02 18.31 -0.44
CA ARG A 399 18.36 18.17 0.15
C ARG A 399 18.60 19.02 1.40
N SER A 400 17.86 20.12 1.57
CA SER A 400 17.95 21.01 2.73
C SER A 400 16.95 20.68 3.84
N SER A 401 16.17 19.61 3.71
CA SER A 401 15.19 19.17 4.71
C SER A 401 15.58 17.80 5.26
N PRO A 402 15.60 17.62 6.59
CA PRO A 402 15.72 16.29 7.18
C PRO A 402 14.63 15.36 6.63
N LEU A 403 14.94 14.07 6.47
CA LEU A 403 14.03 13.07 5.90
C LEU A 403 12.61 13.15 6.49
N ARG A 404 12.50 13.22 7.81
CA ARG A 404 11.20 13.21 8.52
C ARG A 404 10.37 14.48 8.29
N ASP A 405 11.02 15.57 7.91
CA ASP A 405 10.41 16.87 7.69
C ASP A 405 10.19 17.16 6.19
N GLN A 406 10.47 16.20 5.32
CA GLN A 406 10.25 16.36 3.89
C GLN A 406 8.75 16.64 3.61
N PRO A 407 8.42 17.75 2.92
CA PRO A 407 7.05 18.12 2.60
C PRO A 407 6.26 17.05 1.86
N MET A 408 6.95 16.24 1.04
CA MET A 408 6.35 15.12 0.33
C MET A 408 5.71 14.11 1.29
N LEU A 409 6.29 13.85 2.47
CA LEU A 409 5.69 12.95 3.45
C LEU A 409 4.35 13.48 3.98
N ALA A 410 4.18 14.81 4.05
CA ALA A 410 2.90 15.42 4.42
C ALA A 410 1.86 15.23 3.31
N VAL A 411 2.25 15.36 2.03
CA VAL A 411 1.37 15.07 0.89
C VAL A 411 0.93 13.61 0.92
N VAL A 412 1.87 12.67 1.12
CA VAL A 412 1.55 11.24 1.17
C VAL A 412 0.57 10.93 2.31
N ARG A 413 0.80 11.51 3.51
CA ARG A 413 -0.13 11.35 4.65
C ARG A 413 -1.53 11.88 4.35
N ALA A 414 -1.62 13.05 3.73
CA ALA A 414 -2.89 13.68 3.42
C ALA A 414 -3.63 12.95 2.28
N ALA A 415 -2.93 12.52 1.23
CA ALA A 415 -3.50 11.72 0.16
C ALA A 415 -4.03 10.37 0.69
N ALA A 416 -3.23 9.66 1.49
CA ALA A 416 -3.63 8.37 2.08
C ALA A 416 -4.84 8.48 3.03
N ALA A 417 -5.17 9.66 3.55
CA ALA A 417 -6.37 9.86 4.36
C ALA A 417 -7.65 9.95 3.53
N GLU A 418 -7.52 10.29 2.24
CA GLU A 418 -8.65 10.52 1.33
C GLU A 418 -8.79 9.42 0.26
N THR A 419 -7.75 8.60 0.05
CA THR A 419 -7.72 7.57 -1.01
C THR A 419 -7.53 6.17 -0.44
N PHE A 420 -8.46 5.27 -0.74
CA PHE A 420 -8.46 3.86 -0.27
C PHE A 420 -8.08 2.89 -1.39
N VAL A 421 -7.09 3.29 -2.18
CA VAL A 421 -6.43 2.52 -3.26
C VAL A 421 -4.90 2.57 -3.05
N PRO A 422 -4.12 1.74 -3.75
CA PRO A 422 -2.66 1.75 -3.63
C PRO A 422 -2.05 3.09 -4.02
N LEU A 423 -1.05 3.51 -3.24
CA LEU A 423 -0.22 4.69 -3.49
C LEU A 423 1.21 4.28 -3.79
N THR A 424 1.69 4.66 -4.98
CA THR A 424 3.09 4.48 -5.40
C THR A 424 3.83 5.80 -5.33
N ILE A 425 4.95 5.84 -4.61
CA ILE A 425 5.75 7.06 -4.47
C ILE A 425 7.09 6.89 -5.17
N GLY A 426 7.33 7.71 -6.20
CA GLY A 426 8.59 7.73 -6.93
C GLY A 426 9.43 8.97 -6.62
N GLY A 427 10.75 8.85 -6.77
CA GLY A 427 11.68 9.97 -6.66
C GLY A 427 12.18 10.26 -5.24
N GLY A 428 13.51 10.23 -5.09
CA GLY A 428 14.19 10.42 -3.80
C GLY A 428 14.34 9.17 -2.94
N ILE A 429 13.92 7.99 -3.44
CA ILE A 429 14.07 6.70 -2.76
C ILE A 429 15.47 6.13 -3.02
N LYS A 430 16.42 6.54 -2.17
CA LYS A 430 17.84 6.17 -2.27
C LYS A 430 18.56 6.44 -0.97
N ASP A 431 19.84 6.06 -0.89
CA ASP A 431 20.72 6.52 0.17
C ASP A 431 20.85 8.05 0.12
N THR A 432 20.68 8.70 1.27
CA THR A 432 20.73 10.15 1.42
C THR A 432 21.48 10.53 2.69
N VAL A 433 21.75 11.83 2.85
CA VAL A 433 22.34 12.40 4.05
C VAL A 433 21.48 13.58 4.45
N ASP A 434 21.00 13.58 5.69
CA ASP A 434 20.25 14.70 6.26
C ASP A 434 21.14 15.97 6.35
N PRO A 435 20.57 17.18 6.45
CA PRO A 435 21.35 18.42 6.55
C PRO A 435 22.32 18.47 7.74
N ASP A 436 22.07 17.69 8.79
CA ASP A 436 22.93 17.56 9.97
C ASP A 436 24.08 16.55 9.79
N GLY A 437 24.20 15.93 8.60
CA GLY A 437 25.21 14.93 8.28
C GLY A 437 24.81 13.49 8.61
N THR A 438 23.60 13.25 9.12
CA THR A 438 23.14 11.90 9.44
C THR A 438 22.90 11.09 8.15
N PRO A 439 23.61 9.97 7.93
CA PRO A 439 23.34 9.11 6.78
C PRO A 439 21.99 8.40 6.94
N ARG A 440 21.27 8.28 5.84
CA ARG A 440 19.98 7.57 5.75
C ARG A 440 20.07 6.57 4.61
N THR A 441 19.85 5.30 4.93
CA THR A 441 19.79 4.25 3.93
C THR A 441 18.50 4.34 3.10
N ALA A 442 18.50 3.82 1.88
CA ALA A 442 17.32 3.73 1.03
C ALA A 442 16.20 2.95 1.71
N LEU A 443 16.54 1.94 2.52
CA LEU A 443 15.59 1.19 3.34
C LEU A 443 14.89 2.07 4.38
N GLU A 444 15.63 2.93 5.09
CA GLU A 444 15.06 3.89 6.05
C GLU A 444 14.19 4.94 5.36
N VAL A 445 14.63 5.43 4.19
CA VAL A 445 13.85 6.36 3.36
C VAL A 445 12.53 5.71 2.94
N ALA A 446 12.58 4.52 2.33
CA ALA A 446 11.39 3.78 1.92
C ALA A 446 10.46 3.48 3.10
N GLY A 447 11.01 3.00 4.22
CA GLY A 447 10.26 2.77 5.46
C GLY A 447 9.52 4.02 5.94
N THR A 448 10.16 5.19 5.86
CA THR A 448 9.52 6.46 6.23
C THR A 448 8.35 6.81 5.31
N TYR A 449 8.48 6.57 4.00
CA TYR A 449 7.37 6.74 3.04
C TYR A 449 6.24 5.73 3.26
N PHE A 450 6.54 4.46 3.56
CA PHE A 450 5.52 3.46 3.89
C PHE A 450 4.73 3.85 5.14
N ARG A 451 5.41 4.31 6.20
CA ARG A 451 4.76 4.82 7.42
C ARG A 451 3.95 6.10 7.18
N ALA A 452 4.29 6.87 6.15
CA ALA A 452 3.55 8.05 5.74
C ALA A 452 2.28 7.72 4.94
N GLY A 453 2.16 6.54 4.34
CA GLY A 453 0.98 6.16 3.56
C GLY A 453 1.27 5.52 2.20
N ALA A 454 2.54 5.44 1.78
CA ALA A 454 2.91 4.73 0.56
C ALA A 454 2.69 3.23 0.71
N ASP A 455 2.29 2.56 -0.36
CA ASP A 455 2.24 1.09 -0.44
C ASP A 455 3.42 0.55 -1.24
N LYS A 456 3.89 1.34 -2.21
CA LYS A 456 5.02 1.02 -3.08
C LYS A 456 5.95 2.21 -3.22
N VAL A 457 7.23 1.92 -3.42
CA VAL A 457 8.24 2.93 -3.74
C VAL A 457 8.82 2.66 -5.12
N SER A 458 9.03 3.72 -5.90
CA SER A 458 9.61 3.64 -7.23
C SER A 458 11.06 4.11 -7.24
N ILE A 459 11.94 3.24 -7.76
CA ILE A 459 13.39 3.45 -7.88
C ILE A 459 13.70 3.69 -9.36
N GLY A 460 14.40 4.79 -9.65
CA GLY A 460 14.82 5.16 -11.01
C GLY A 460 16.32 4.92 -11.23
N SER A 461 17.11 6.00 -11.16
CA SER A 461 18.55 5.95 -11.51
C SER A 461 19.38 4.97 -10.68
N GLU A 462 19.05 4.77 -9.40
CA GLU A 462 19.75 3.80 -8.55
C GLU A 462 19.57 2.36 -9.04
N ALA A 463 18.46 2.04 -9.73
CA ALA A 463 18.26 0.73 -10.32
C ALA A 463 19.25 0.47 -11.46
N VAL A 464 19.50 1.49 -12.29
CA VAL A 464 20.48 1.40 -13.40
C VAL A 464 21.89 1.16 -12.85
N VAL A 465 22.29 1.94 -11.85
CA VAL A 465 23.60 1.78 -11.20
C VAL A 465 23.75 0.39 -10.57
N ALA A 466 22.72 -0.09 -9.88
CA ALA A 466 22.74 -1.41 -9.26
C ALA A 466 22.82 -2.55 -10.29
N VAL A 467 22.11 -2.44 -11.41
CA VAL A 467 22.16 -3.44 -12.48
C VAL A 467 23.51 -3.45 -13.18
N GLU A 468 24.10 -2.29 -13.48
CA GLU A 468 25.45 -2.22 -14.05
C GLU A 468 26.47 -2.88 -13.10
N ALA A 469 26.41 -2.57 -11.80
CA ALA A 469 27.29 -3.17 -10.80
C ALA A 469 27.09 -4.68 -10.63
N MET A 470 25.87 -5.18 -10.88
CA MET A 470 25.58 -6.62 -10.91
C MET A 470 26.15 -7.26 -12.18
N LEU A 471 25.94 -6.66 -13.35
CA LEU A 471 26.40 -7.20 -14.64
C LEU A 471 27.92 -7.17 -14.78
N ALA A 472 28.60 -6.23 -14.14
CA ALA A 472 30.06 -6.19 -14.07
C ALA A 472 30.68 -7.38 -13.29
N ARG A 473 29.85 -8.18 -12.60
CA ARG A 473 30.27 -9.32 -11.77
C ARG A 473 29.46 -10.58 -12.11
N PRO A 474 29.56 -11.09 -13.35
CA PRO A 474 28.76 -12.23 -13.79
C PRO A 474 29.07 -13.47 -12.94
N GLY A 475 28.03 -14.25 -12.61
CA GLY A 475 28.15 -15.48 -11.82
C GLY A 475 28.37 -15.30 -10.31
N GLN A 476 28.52 -14.06 -9.81
CA GLN A 476 28.66 -13.80 -8.39
C GLN A 476 27.29 -13.72 -7.68
N THR A 477 27.30 -14.02 -6.38
CA THR A 477 26.13 -13.80 -5.51
C THR A 477 25.79 -12.32 -5.45
N LEU A 478 24.50 -12.02 -5.36
CA LEU A 478 24.01 -10.66 -5.14
C LEU A 478 24.58 -10.10 -3.83
N THR A 479 24.78 -8.78 -3.75
CA THR A 479 25.48 -8.15 -2.62
C THR A 479 24.60 -7.95 -1.40
N GLY A 480 23.29 -7.92 -1.59
CA GLY A 480 22.31 -7.58 -0.56
C GLY A 480 22.35 -6.10 -0.17
N THR A 481 22.91 -5.23 -1.02
CA THR A 481 23.19 -3.82 -0.67
C THR A 481 22.44 -2.80 -1.50
N SER A 482 21.91 -3.16 -2.68
CA SER A 482 21.15 -2.19 -3.46
C SER A 482 19.83 -1.83 -2.78
N PRO A 483 19.24 -0.66 -3.11
CA PRO A 483 17.90 -0.31 -2.64
C PRO A 483 16.85 -1.38 -2.96
N MET A 484 16.91 -2.01 -4.14
CA MET A 484 15.97 -3.07 -4.52
C MET A 484 16.10 -4.29 -3.62
N GLU A 485 17.32 -4.76 -3.37
CA GLU A 485 17.56 -5.94 -2.53
C GLU A 485 17.14 -5.68 -1.07
N THR A 486 17.57 -4.54 -0.52
CA THR A 486 17.32 -4.22 0.90
C THR A 486 15.84 -3.97 1.18
N ILE A 487 15.14 -3.23 0.31
CA ILE A 487 13.72 -2.93 0.49
C ILE A 487 12.89 -4.20 0.26
N SER A 488 13.15 -4.96 -0.81
CA SER A 488 12.41 -6.19 -1.11
C SER A 488 12.62 -7.29 -0.07
N HIS A 489 13.80 -7.34 0.57
CA HIS A 489 14.05 -8.29 1.66
C HIS A 489 13.14 -8.06 2.88
N VAL A 490 12.82 -6.79 3.19
CA VAL A 490 11.99 -6.45 4.36
C VAL A 490 10.50 -6.43 4.00
N TYR A 491 10.15 -5.75 2.91
CA TYR A 491 8.78 -5.45 2.54
C TYR A 491 8.22 -6.34 1.42
N GLY A 492 9.03 -7.29 0.93
CA GLY A 492 8.71 -8.10 -0.23
C GLY A 492 8.92 -7.34 -1.54
N ARG A 493 9.15 -8.07 -2.64
CA ARG A 493 9.37 -7.46 -3.96
C ARG A 493 8.18 -6.61 -4.43
N GLN A 494 6.98 -6.95 -4.01
CA GLN A 494 5.74 -6.22 -4.32
C GLN A 494 5.76 -4.74 -3.86
N ALA A 495 6.64 -4.37 -2.93
CA ALA A 495 6.80 -3.00 -2.47
C ALA A 495 7.77 -2.17 -3.34
N VAL A 496 8.49 -2.81 -4.28
CA VAL A 496 9.56 -2.21 -5.09
C VAL A 496 9.14 -2.14 -6.55
N VAL A 497 8.94 -0.91 -7.03
CA VAL A 497 8.70 -0.59 -8.45
C VAL A 497 10.00 -0.03 -9.03
N VAL A 498 10.35 -0.40 -10.26
CA VAL A 498 11.48 0.21 -10.97
C VAL A 498 10.98 1.03 -12.14
N SER A 499 11.23 2.34 -12.10
CA SER A 499 10.92 3.25 -13.20
C SER A 499 12.05 3.22 -14.21
N ILE A 500 11.75 2.80 -15.44
CA ILE A 500 12.70 2.74 -16.54
C ILE A 500 12.33 3.79 -17.58
N ASP A 501 13.32 4.61 -17.95
CA ASP A 501 13.20 5.66 -18.96
C ASP A 501 14.09 5.34 -20.16
N PRO A 502 13.64 4.48 -21.09
CA PRO A 502 14.40 4.12 -22.28
C PRO A 502 14.22 5.15 -23.39
N ARG A 503 15.22 5.20 -24.29
CA ARG A 503 15.19 5.98 -25.53
C ARG A 503 15.57 5.09 -26.72
N LYS A 504 14.93 5.29 -27.87
CA LYS A 504 15.34 4.67 -29.13
C LYS A 504 16.75 5.10 -29.54
N VAL A 505 17.55 4.13 -29.96
CA VAL A 505 18.85 4.33 -30.60
C VAL A 505 18.83 3.60 -31.93
N TYR A 506 18.82 4.37 -33.02
CA TYR A 506 18.81 3.83 -34.37
C TYR A 506 20.18 3.27 -34.74
N VAL A 507 20.18 2.14 -35.43
CA VAL A 507 21.38 1.45 -35.91
C VAL A 507 21.25 1.13 -37.39
N THR A 508 22.38 0.92 -38.05
CA THR A 508 22.43 0.53 -39.47
C THR A 508 22.88 -0.91 -39.67
N ASP A 509 23.61 -1.47 -38.69
CA ASP A 509 24.03 -2.87 -38.70
C ASP A 509 23.02 -3.72 -37.92
N PRO A 510 22.34 -4.68 -38.56
CA PRO A 510 21.41 -5.58 -37.85
C PRO A 510 22.09 -6.52 -36.85
N ALA A 511 23.43 -6.63 -36.86
CA ALA A 511 24.17 -7.36 -35.84
C ALA A 511 24.22 -6.62 -34.50
N ASP A 512 24.06 -5.29 -34.51
CA ASP A 512 24.05 -4.47 -33.30
C ASP A 512 22.77 -4.76 -32.50
N HIS A 513 22.93 -5.31 -31.29
CA HIS A 513 21.82 -5.65 -30.39
C HIS A 513 20.78 -6.60 -31.03
N ALA A 514 21.20 -7.55 -31.86
CA ALA A 514 20.33 -8.43 -32.64
C ALA A 514 19.18 -9.07 -31.84
N ASP A 515 19.41 -9.48 -30.58
CA ASP A 515 18.41 -10.10 -29.71
C ASP A 515 17.31 -9.15 -29.20
N GLU A 516 17.50 -7.83 -29.37
CA GLU A 516 16.63 -6.77 -28.86
C GLU A 516 16.27 -5.72 -29.93
N LEU A 517 16.64 -6.00 -31.19
CA LEU A 517 16.47 -5.08 -32.30
C LEU A 517 15.00 -5.03 -32.73
N VAL A 518 14.49 -3.83 -32.93
CA VAL A 518 13.18 -3.57 -33.51
C VAL A 518 13.35 -3.10 -34.95
N ILE A 519 12.74 -3.83 -35.88
CA ILE A 519 12.78 -3.51 -37.31
C ILE A 519 11.51 -2.73 -37.67
N GLY A 520 11.66 -1.49 -38.13
CA GLY A 520 10.55 -0.55 -38.32
C GLY A 520 9.41 -1.06 -39.20
N LYS A 521 9.74 -1.79 -40.27
CA LYS A 521 8.76 -2.39 -41.18
C LYS A 521 7.83 -3.41 -40.49
N GLU A 522 8.32 -4.10 -39.46
CA GLU A 522 7.61 -5.13 -38.68
C GLU A 522 7.02 -4.58 -37.38
N ALA A 523 7.53 -3.45 -36.90
CA ALA A 523 7.12 -2.81 -35.67
C ALA A 523 5.66 -2.32 -35.71
N ILE A 524 4.94 -2.60 -34.62
CA ILE A 524 3.51 -2.37 -34.43
C ILE A 524 3.23 -0.87 -34.29
N SER A 525 4.06 -0.16 -33.51
CA SER A 525 3.88 1.25 -33.17
C SER A 525 4.83 2.18 -33.93
N ALA A 526 5.56 1.68 -34.93
CA ALA A 526 6.47 2.50 -35.73
C ALA A 526 5.74 3.66 -36.43
N ARG A 527 6.30 4.86 -36.32
CA ARG A 527 5.85 6.01 -37.10
C ARG A 527 6.18 5.81 -38.58
N PRO A 528 5.47 6.46 -39.52
CA PRO A 528 5.73 6.32 -40.95
C PRO A 528 7.20 6.54 -41.34
N GLU A 529 7.87 7.53 -40.73
CA GLU A 529 9.29 7.84 -40.95
C GLU A 529 10.25 6.79 -40.37
N GLU A 530 9.78 5.91 -39.49
CA GLU A 530 10.61 4.88 -38.85
C GLU A 530 10.58 3.55 -39.63
N LYS A 531 9.73 3.41 -40.65
CA LYS A 531 9.49 2.12 -41.34
C LYS A 531 10.74 1.54 -42.02
N ASP A 532 11.63 2.38 -42.51
CA ASP A 532 12.89 1.96 -43.15
C ASP A 532 14.10 1.97 -42.18
N THR A 533 13.84 2.07 -40.88
CA THR A 533 14.88 2.12 -39.84
C THR A 533 14.83 0.91 -38.93
N MET A 534 15.90 0.71 -38.16
CA MET A 534 15.95 -0.27 -37.07
C MET A 534 16.55 0.38 -35.82
N TRP A 535 16.11 -0.02 -34.64
CA TRP A 535 16.56 0.57 -33.38
C TRP A 535 16.52 -0.43 -32.23
N TRP A 536 17.28 -0.13 -31.18
CA TRP A 536 17.15 -0.74 -29.87
C TRP A 536 16.81 0.33 -28.83
N TYR A 537 16.54 -0.08 -27.59
CA TYR A 537 16.16 0.83 -26.51
C TYR A 537 17.26 0.93 -25.45
N GLN A 538 17.86 2.10 -25.36
CA GLN A 538 18.92 2.40 -24.41
C GLN A 538 18.34 2.94 -23.10
N ALA A 539 18.81 2.41 -21.97
CA ALA A 539 18.45 2.90 -20.66
C ALA A 539 19.07 4.27 -20.37
N THR A 540 18.37 5.08 -19.58
CA THR A 540 18.85 6.39 -19.15
C THR A 540 18.75 6.57 -17.64
N THR A 541 19.39 7.63 -17.14
CA THR A 541 19.32 8.09 -15.75
C THR A 541 19.01 9.58 -15.69
N GLN A 542 18.77 10.08 -14.49
CA GLN A 542 18.48 11.50 -14.21
C GLN A 542 17.23 12.02 -14.95
N GLY A 543 16.23 11.15 -15.14
CA GLY A 543 14.98 11.44 -15.84
C GLY A 543 15.20 11.66 -17.34
N GLY A 544 15.83 10.70 -18.03
CA GLY A 544 16.03 10.78 -19.49
C GLY A 544 17.23 11.59 -19.97
N ARG A 545 18.02 12.19 -19.06
CA ARG A 545 19.07 13.16 -19.41
C ARG A 545 20.44 12.54 -19.68
N THR A 546 20.71 11.37 -19.11
CA THR A 546 22.03 10.73 -19.23
C THR A 546 21.86 9.29 -19.71
N ASN A 547 22.35 9.02 -20.92
CA ASN A 547 22.37 7.67 -21.49
C ASN A 547 23.34 6.78 -20.71
N ARG A 548 23.00 5.49 -20.62
CA ARG A 548 23.84 4.47 -19.99
C ARG A 548 24.14 3.35 -20.98
N PRO A 549 25.31 2.68 -20.88
CA PRO A 549 25.68 1.56 -21.75
C PRO A 549 24.92 0.28 -21.32
N LEU A 550 23.59 0.37 -21.27
CA LEU A 550 22.70 -0.70 -20.81
C LEU A 550 21.44 -0.67 -21.66
N SER A 551 21.00 -1.83 -22.15
CA SER A 551 19.72 -1.95 -22.83
C SER A 551 18.56 -1.99 -21.84
N VAL A 552 17.36 -1.68 -22.34
CA VAL A 552 16.13 -1.75 -21.53
C VAL A 552 15.87 -3.17 -21.02
N VAL A 553 16.18 -4.21 -21.81
CA VAL A 553 15.98 -5.61 -21.43
C VAL A 553 16.98 -6.03 -20.38
N GLN A 554 18.25 -5.65 -20.53
CA GLN A 554 19.28 -5.89 -19.50
C GLN A 554 18.90 -5.23 -18.18
N LEU A 555 18.40 -3.99 -18.23
CA LEU A 555 17.92 -3.27 -17.06
C LEU A 555 16.72 -3.97 -16.41
N ALA A 556 15.70 -4.33 -17.18
CA ALA A 556 14.49 -4.95 -16.66
C ALA A 556 14.78 -6.32 -16.02
N LYS A 557 15.54 -7.19 -16.70
CA LYS A 557 15.97 -8.49 -16.16
C LYS A 557 16.84 -8.32 -14.92
N GLY A 558 17.74 -7.33 -14.92
CA GLY A 558 18.57 -7.05 -13.77
C GLY A 558 17.78 -6.55 -12.56
N ALA A 559 16.82 -5.65 -12.78
CA ALA A 559 15.92 -5.15 -11.75
C ALA A 559 15.08 -6.28 -11.13
N GLU A 560 14.50 -7.16 -11.94
CA GLU A 560 13.78 -8.36 -11.46
C GLU A 560 14.67 -9.23 -10.56
N ARG A 561 15.91 -9.51 -11.02
CA ARG A 561 16.87 -10.31 -10.25
C ARG A 561 17.27 -9.66 -8.91
N LEU A 562 17.33 -8.34 -8.87
CA LEU A 562 17.67 -7.57 -7.66
C LEU A 562 16.46 -7.38 -6.71
N GLY A 563 15.29 -7.90 -7.06
CA GLY A 563 14.12 -7.90 -6.18
C GLY A 563 13.07 -6.85 -6.50
N ALA A 564 13.08 -6.25 -7.70
CA ALA A 564 11.93 -5.49 -8.17
C ALA A 564 10.70 -6.41 -8.30
N GLY A 565 9.53 -5.92 -7.91
CA GLY A 565 8.25 -6.62 -8.08
C GLY A 565 7.38 -6.05 -9.19
N GLU A 566 7.73 -4.91 -9.76
CA GLU A 566 6.99 -4.29 -10.87
C GLU A 566 7.91 -3.35 -11.65
N ILE A 567 7.75 -3.32 -12.99
CA ILE A 567 8.42 -2.37 -13.86
C ILE A 567 7.43 -1.28 -14.26
N LEU A 568 7.74 -0.03 -13.93
CA LEU A 568 7.09 1.14 -14.53
C LEU A 568 7.87 1.53 -15.78
N LEU A 569 7.33 1.17 -16.95
CA LEU A 569 8.02 1.32 -18.22
C LEU A 569 7.55 2.59 -18.94
N ASN A 570 8.34 3.65 -18.84
CA ASN A 570 8.11 4.87 -19.60
C ASN A 570 8.66 4.71 -21.03
N SER A 571 8.34 5.67 -21.90
CA SER A 571 8.95 5.81 -23.21
C SER A 571 9.25 7.28 -23.45
N ILE A 572 10.55 7.63 -23.48
CA ILE A 572 10.96 9.02 -23.70
C ILE A 572 10.45 9.53 -25.05
N ASP A 573 10.39 8.67 -26.05
CA ASP A 573 9.98 9.01 -27.41
C ASP A 573 8.45 9.11 -27.58
N ARG A 574 7.66 8.65 -26.60
CA ARG A 574 6.19 8.80 -26.57
C ARG A 574 5.68 9.79 -25.52
N ASP A 575 6.50 10.18 -24.55
CA ASP A 575 6.06 11.07 -23.47
C ASP A 575 5.50 12.39 -23.99
N GLY A 576 4.25 12.71 -23.62
CA GLY A 576 3.55 13.93 -24.03
C GLY A 576 3.05 13.97 -25.47
N THR A 577 3.24 12.91 -26.27
CA THR A 577 2.85 12.91 -27.70
C THR A 577 1.35 12.67 -27.94
N ASN A 578 0.67 11.99 -27.01
CA ASN A 578 -0.74 11.60 -27.10
C ASN A 578 -1.09 10.74 -28.35
N ILE A 579 -0.11 10.03 -28.92
CA ILE A 579 -0.31 9.18 -30.12
C ILE A 579 -0.44 7.68 -29.80
N GLY A 580 -0.56 7.32 -28.53
CA GLY A 580 -0.55 5.93 -28.05
C GLY A 580 0.79 5.50 -27.45
N TYR A 581 0.77 4.34 -26.80
CA TYR A 581 1.95 3.77 -26.14
C TYR A 581 2.98 3.20 -27.15
N ASP A 582 4.23 3.02 -26.71
CA ASP A 582 5.24 2.29 -27.51
C ASP A 582 5.05 0.77 -27.34
N LEU A 583 4.22 0.17 -28.20
CA LEU A 583 3.84 -1.24 -28.10
C LEU A 583 5.02 -2.19 -28.31
N ASP A 584 5.99 -1.80 -29.13
CA ASP A 584 7.17 -2.62 -29.43
C ASP A 584 8.11 -2.68 -28.23
N LEU A 585 8.38 -1.52 -27.60
CA LEU A 585 9.11 -1.43 -26.34
C LEU A 585 8.43 -2.26 -25.23
N ILE A 586 7.11 -2.11 -25.09
CA ILE A 586 6.35 -2.79 -24.05
C ILE A 586 6.38 -4.31 -24.28
N GLY A 587 6.16 -4.77 -25.51
CA GLY A 587 6.26 -6.18 -25.87
C GLY A 587 7.64 -6.76 -25.59
N LEU A 588 8.70 -6.02 -25.95
CA LEU A 588 10.09 -6.42 -25.69
C LEU A 588 10.36 -6.65 -24.20
N VAL A 589 10.00 -5.68 -23.36
CA VAL A 589 10.21 -5.79 -21.89
C VAL A 589 9.28 -6.83 -21.28
N LYS A 590 8.02 -6.92 -21.71
CA LYS A 590 7.05 -7.87 -21.15
C LYS A 590 7.47 -9.32 -21.39
N ASN A 591 8.06 -9.60 -22.55
CA ASN A 591 8.61 -10.92 -22.87
C ASN A 591 9.92 -11.24 -22.13
N ALA A 592 10.62 -10.21 -21.65
CA ALA A 592 11.92 -10.35 -21.00
C ALA A 592 11.85 -10.68 -19.50
N VAL A 593 10.77 -10.32 -18.80
CA VAL A 593 10.64 -10.44 -17.33
C VAL A 593 9.41 -11.25 -16.91
N LYS A 594 9.41 -11.75 -15.67
CA LYS A 594 8.27 -12.47 -15.06
C LYS A 594 7.58 -11.68 -13.95
N ILE A 595 7.90 -10.40 -13.79
CA ILE A 595 7.20 -9.45 -12.93
C ILE A 595 6.22 -8.58 -13.72
N PRO A 596 5.18 -8.01 -13.07
CA PRO A 596 4.26 -7.08 -13.70
C PRO A 596 4.93 -5.91 -14.41
N VAL A 597 4.37 -5.49 -15.53
CA VAL A 597 4.81 -4.31 -16.29
C VAL A 597 3.65 -3.31 -16.37
N VAL A 598 3.92 -2.05 -16.02
CA VAL A 598 3.02 -0.91 -16.18
C VAL A 598 3.45 -0.14 -17.41
N ALA A 599 2.61 -0.16 -18.46
CA ALA A 599 2.82 0.66 -19.64
C ALA A 599 2.61 2.15 -19.30
N SER A 600 3.54 3.01 -19.67
CA SER A 600 3.48 4.45 -19.41
C SER A 600 3.99 5.24 -20.62
N SER A 601 3.61 6.51 -20.68
CA SER A 601 3.98 7.49 -21.72
C SER A 601 3.30 7.23 -23.09
N GLY A 602 2.53 8.22 -23.57
CA GLY A 602 1.97 8.25 -24.92
C GLY A 602 0.45 8.21 -25.04
N ALA A 603 -0.27 7.76 -24.00
CA ALA A 603 -1.73 7.72 -24.01
C ALA A 603 -2.36 9.08 -24.32
N GLY A 604 -3.26 9.11 -25.30
CA GLY A 604 -4.04 10.26 -25.73
C GLY A 604 -5.56 10.06 -25.65
N LYS A 605 -6.04 8.80 -25.71
CA LYS A 605 -7.48 8.46 -25.74
C LYS A 605 -7.78 7.10 -25.07
N PRO A 606 -9.04 6.81 -24.69
CA PRO A 606 -9.44 5.51 -24.13
C PRO A 606 -9.02 4.29 -24.98
N ALA A 607 -9.08 4.40 -26.31
CA ALA A 607 -8.70 3.32 -27.21
C ALA A 607 -7.23 2.89 -27.07
N ASP A 608 -6.34 3.78 -26.63
CA ASP A 608 -4.91 3.44 -26.45
C ASP A 608 -4.72 2.47 -25.27
N PHE A 609 -5.59 2.53 -24.26
CA PHE A 609 -5.59 1.58 -23.14
C PHE A 609 -6.06 0.20 -23.59
N VAL A 610 -7.13 0.14 -24.39
CA VAL A 610 -7.60 -1.11 -24.99
C VAL A 610 -6.48 -1.73 -25.82
N GLU A 611 -5.90 -0.95 -26.72
CA GLU A 611 -4.84 -1.42 -27.62
C GLU A 611 -3.63 -1.97 -26.86
N VAL A 612 -3.12 -1.25 -25.86
CA VAL A 612 -1.93 -1.74 -25.13
C VAL A 612 -2.21 -3.04 -24.39
N PHE A 613 -3.39 -3.21 -23.78
CA PHE A 613 -3.74 -4.45 -23.11
C PHE A 613 -3.93 -5.62 -24.08
N GLU A 614 -4.58 -5.41 -25.23
CA GLU A 614 -4.78 -6.45 -26.24
C GLU A 614 -3.49 -6.89 -26.89
N LYS A 615 -2.61 -5.93 -27.24
CA LYS A 615 -1.41 -6.20 -28.04
C LYS A 615 -0.23 -6.68 -27.22
N THR A 616 -0.17 -6.36 -25.93
CA THR A 616 1.02 -6.64 -25.11
C THR A 616 0.74 -7.48 -23.87
N GLY A 617 -0.51 -7.57 -23.42
CA GLY A 617 -0.90 -8.37 -22.25
C GLY A 617 -0.41 -7.82 -20.90
N VAL A 618 0.09 -6.59 -20.84
CA VAL A 618 0.53 -5.93 -19.59
C VAL A 618 -0.56 -5.89 -18.52
N GLU A 619 -0.13 -5.87 -17.25
CA GLU A 619 -1.04 -5.88 -16.11
C GLU A 619 -1.67 -4.51 -15.83
N ALA A 620 -1.01 -3.43 -16.28
CA ALA A 620 -1.46 -2.07 -16.04
C ALA A 620 -1.04 -1.09 -17.13
N ALA A 621 -1.80 -0.02 -17.25
CA ALA A 621 -1.49 1.11 -18.10
C ALA A 621 -1.69 2.41 -17.31
N LEU A 622 -0.73 3.31 -17.46
CA LEU A 622 -0.61 4.53 -16.69
C LEU A 622 -0.73 5.74 -17.61
N ALA A 623 -1.56 6.71 -17.21
CA ALA A 623 -1.54 8.03 -17.80
C ALA A 623 -1.47 9.12 -16.72
N ALA A 624 -0.94 10.27 -17.16
CA ALA A 624 -0.75 11.44 -16.32
C ALA A 624 -1.49 12.63 -16.94
N GLY A 625 -0.85 13.32 -17.90
CA GLY A 625 -1.33 14.58 -18.46
C GLY A 625 -2.80 14.62 -18.89
N ILE A 626 -3.25 13.60 -19.63
CA ILE A 626 -4.62 13.54 -20.17
C ILE A 626 -5.70 13.49 -19.07
N PHE A 627 -5.39 12.91 -17.91
CA PHE A 627 -6.31 12.85 -16.76
C PHE A 627 -6.30 14.18 -16.01
N HIS A 628 -5.13 14.79 -15.76
CA HIS A 628 -5.02 16.09 -15.11
C HIS A 628 -5.77 17.19 -15.88
N ARG A 629 -5.59 17.21 -17.21
CA ARG A 629 -6.18 18.19 -18.11
C ARG A 629 -7.63 17.89 -18.46
N LYS A 630 -8.18 16.77 -17.95
CA LYS A 630 -9.55 16.32 -18.18
C LYS A 630 -9.88 16.07 -19.66
N GLU A 631 -8.86 15.87 -20.50
CA GLU A 631 -8.99 15.52 -21.91
C GLU A 631 -9.58 14.12 -22.08
N VAL A 632 -9.24 13.23 -21.14
CA VAL A 632 -9.80 11.88 -21.03
C VAL A 632 -10.20 11.67 -19.57
N GLN A 633 -11.40 11.14 -19.32
CA GLN A 633 -11.82 10.77 -17.98
C GLN A 633 -11.52 9.28 -17.71
N ILE A 634 -11.16 8.94 -16.48
CA ILE A 634 -10.92 7.55 -16.07
C ILE A 634 -12.16 6.66 -16.29
N PRO A 635 -13.41 7.11 -16.03
CA PRO A 635 -14.60 6.35 -16.36
C PRO A 635 -14.73 6.01 -17.86
N ASP A 636 -14.31 6.91 -18.75
CA ASP A 636 -14.36 6.65 -20.20
C ASP A 636 -13.36 5.56 -20.60
N VAL A 637 -12.18 5.55 -19.98
CA VAL A 637 -11.20 4.46 -20.14
C VAL A 637 -11.80 3.14 -19.66
N LYS A 638 -12.41 3.12 -18.47
CA LYS A 638 -13.03 1.89 -17.93
C LYS A 638 -14.20 1.40 -18.77
N ALA A 639 -15.02 2.29 -19.30
CA ALA A 639 -16.10 1.94 -20.21
C ALA A 639 -15.58 1.32 -21.50
N ALA A 640 -14.53 1.90 -22.10
CA ALA A 640 -13.90 1.35 -23.31
C ALA A 640 -13.29 -0.05 -23.08
N LEU A 641 -12.66 -0.26 -21.91
CA LEU A 641 -12.14 -1.57 -21.52
C LEU A 641 -13.26 -2.60 -21.31
N GLU A 642 -14.37 -2.21 -20.70
CA GLU A 642 -15.55 -3.08 -20.52
C GLU A 642 -16.20 -3.44 -21.87
N GLU A 643 -16.31 -2.48 -22.79
CA GLU A 643 -16.80 -2.71 -24.16
C GLU A 643 -15.90 -3.69 -24.93
N ALA A 644 -14.58 -3.61 -24.72
CA ALA A 644 -13.59 -4.57 -25.21
C ALA A 644 -13.59 -5.91 -24.45
N ARG A 645 -14.57 -6.14 -23.55
CA ARG A 645 -14.73 -7.36 -22.73
C ARG A 645 -13.54 -7.65 -21.82
N MET A 646 -12.86 -6.61 -21.36
CA MET A 646 -11.82 -6.72 -20.33
C MET A 646 -12.41 -6.55 -18.93
N ASN A 647 -11.85 -7.26 -17.96
CA ASN A 647 -12.23 -7.10 -16.56
C ASN A 647 -11.76 -5.73 -16.06
N VAL A 648 -12.71 -4.93 -15.55
CA VAL A 648 -12.47 -3.63 -14.92
C VAL A 648 -13.03 -3.59 -13.52
N ARG A 649 -12.39 -2.82 -12.63
CA ARG A 649 -12.97 -2.46 -11.34
C ARG A 649 -14.06 -1.43 -11.57
N LYS A 650 -15.28 -1.71 -11.13
CA LYS A 650 -16.43 -0.80 -11.22
C LYS A 650 -16.47 0.18 -10.06
#